data_AF-A0A660VRZ1-F1
#
_entry.id   AF-A0A660VRZ1-F1
#
_cell.length_a   1.000
_cell.length_b   1.000
_cell.length_c   1.000
_cell.angle_alpha   90.00
_cell.angle_beta   90.00
_cell.angle_gamma   90.00
#
_symmetry.space_group_name_H-M   'P 1'
#
loop_
_entity.id
_entity.type
_entity.pdbx_description
1 polymer ?
#
loop_
_entity_poly.entity_id
_entity_poly.type
_entity_poly.pdbx_seq_one_letter_code
_entity_poly.pdbx_strand_id
1 'polypeptide(L)'
;MLLKDGGEYVTLQGDLRDINLADIFQTLAANQQEGTLTIRSGKRRMDIYFSKEGVRLLTTGEEEYPRLGEILLREKKITPVELDMALARQKMTGEMLGQALVDMGIVTEEEIEKAVRHQIEEEIFDVFSWKDAKFEFVPGEPRGEFFDPAKLGKPITFNVESVIMEAARRIDEWQMIHSIVPTMQVIFRVRDPYAEPPDIAEKAGTTEEAVAAIVELVDGRRTVEQIVEESRRSKFEVCKVLALLAQAHYLEPLSVKEMVVVADQYANEGDLQTAIKIYKSLLANLPPTSVLRNRLAELYEKAGSAQEAAMEYAALADALLQEGADEDAFALYKKALELAPRNFTLHQKLFEFYLAKKNKEGAVQEGLFVARGFWRMNRLQEAKDVLERLLPLASENIEMRQMLINICLDLGQNEEAIKQYEYLAGYYKERGATEEMIQIYRKILAIDKERSDIRAELEKLLSKGEKKRGSAAVWIGVVVAVVVGVGAFFFWRYNSAAQATFDSLSDRISSLMSEDALERYSMEERRSIVDDIRKKVNEAARKYRFAFFVSPEEKVRLLQDALKSLVALKERVDRRQRSRLAREREQVAKRLAEARRCYDECRLNDAVAILQDVIERSSKEPGAVPASYVRQAKELLSKALWEMRQAKILHNEAVIDERNGDIRSAFLKMKTLLARCPRSEEAQKVLLPLEVETEPAGAEVVVNGKVRKSPTVIHRRPNVDIRILVRKRGYKEEEFVISDDRWHLKVMLERVPVWTTDLTDVIKGEEFIAPPLAVGDKIYAFSEGCKIVCIRSTNGKVVWSYDTKGEGFFGTNAAYCDGKLVVVEQRQTGFYAHVIDTKARKLVGQPLRFSQRVVPRVAAERVYLRGDDVLVCLTKDLTDVEWTFTVESRITAGPVFEARHNYVIIATEEGKVLAFEAGTKKVAWQSELMEESPCNALCVRGNTVIALCRDAVVRALYTWKEPPSTAPSKTVSRLAWEARVSNEPVAESPVFHGDFLYFVDTRGVLHAFSLKKRSEVWVTAKPVLTTFMWPPVAWGKDAVAVVGDGGIVTVINASNGKELWRFTRERVMTQPVVWRDLLILFTTDGSKRRVLSLVR
;
A
#
# COMPACT_ATOMS: atom_id res chain seq x y z
N MET A 1 29.76 35.08 19.19
CA MET A 1 28.95 36.26 18.82
C MET A 1 29.02 36.47 17.32
N LEU A 2 27.90 36.33 16.63
CA LEU A 2 27.69 36.76 15.25
C LEU A 2 26.30 37.43 15.21
N LEU A 3 26.18 38.54 14.49
CA LEU A 3 24.88 39.19 14.27
C LEU A 3 24.16 38.54 13.09
N LYS A 4 22.84 38.56 13.14
CA LYS A 4 21.94 38.16 12.05
C LYS A 4 20.80 39.18 11.98
N ASP A 5 20.26 39.40 10.78
CA ASP A 5 19.23 40.42 10.57
C ASP A 5 17.98 40.12 11.42
N GLY A 6 17.62 41.04 12.32
CA GLY A 6 16.54 40.85 13.30
C GLY A 6 16.86 41.20 14.75
N GLY A 7 18.06 41.67 15.09
CA GLY A 7 18.30 42.41 16.35
C GLY A 7 18.44 41.61 17.65
N GLU A 8 18.53 40.28 17.59
CA GLU A 8 18.76 39.43 18.77
C GLU A 8 20.22 38.93 18.86
N TYR A 9 20.70 38.69 20.10
CA TYR A 9 22.09 38.31 20.39
C TYR A 9 22.26 36.79 20.57
N VAL A 10 22.63 36.08 19.49
CA VAL A 10 23.01 34.66 19.57
C VAL A 10 24.36 34.50 20.26
N THR A 11 24.37 33.76 21.37
CA THR A 11 25.54 33.63 22.25
C THR A 11 26.31 32.34 22.00
N LEU A 12 25.61 31.23 21.72
CA LEU A 12 26.21 29.93 21.35
C LEU A 12 25.52 29.36 20.10
N GLN A 13 26.26 28.81 19.15
CA GLN A 13 25.70 28.01 18.05
C GLN A 13 26.72 26.95 17.60
N GLY A 14 26.24 25.85 17.01
CA GLY A 14 27.13 24.82 16.47
C GLY A 14 26.39 23.62 15.88
N ASP A 15 27.15 22.56 15.62
CA ASP A 15 26.68 21.28 15.08
C ASP A 15 27.11 20.17 16.06
N LEU A 16 26.19 19.26 16.43
CA LEU A 16 26.42 18.24 17.45
C LEU A 16 27.34 17.09 16.98
N ARG A 17 27.84 17.16 15.74
CA ARG A 17 28.94 16.32 15.26
C ARG A 17 30.29 16.71 15.85
N ASP A 18 30.47 17.98 16.22
CA ASP A 18 31.75 18.52 16.71
C ASP A 18 31.78 18.71 18.24
N ILE A 19 30.61 18.81 18.89
CA ILE A 19 30.45 19.10 20.33
C ILE A 19 29.32 18.26 20.92
N ASN A 20 29.56 17.60 22.07
CA ASN A 20 28.54 16.81 22.76
C ASN A 20 27.47 17.69 23.42
N LEU A 21 26.20 17.29 23.31
CA LEU A 21 25.08 18.01 23.92
C LEU A 21 25.16 18.05 25.45
N ALA A 22 25.74 17.02 26.08
CA ALA A 22 25.97 16.99 27.52
C ALA A 22 26.90 18.13 27.97
N ASP A 23 27.98 18.39 27.23
CA ASP A 23 28.94 19.46 27.52
C ASP A 23 28.27 20.84 27.40
N ILE A 24 27.34 21.01 26.46
CA ILE A 24 26.55 22.23 26.27
C ILE A 24 25.60 22.44 27.46
N PHE A 25 24.84 21.40 27.85
CA PHE A 25 23.96 21.45 29.02
C PHE A 25 24.75 21.77 30.31
N GLN A 26 25.90 21.12 30.51
CA GLN A 26 26.78 21.36 31.65
C GLN A 26 27.35 22.78 31.63
N THR A 27 27.77 23.28 30.47
CA THR A 27 28.30 24.64 30.31
C THR A 27 27.24 25.70 30.60
N LEU A 28 26.01 25.53 30.13
CA LEU A 28 24.91 26.47 30.39
C LEU A 28 24.52 26.47 31.88
N ALA A 29 24.43 25.29 32.51
CA ALA A 29 24.10 25.15 33.93
C ALA A 29 25.20 25.69 34.85
N ALA A 30 26.47 25.34 34.61
CA ALA A 30 27.62 25.78 35.43
C ALA A 30 27.83 27.30 35.38
N ASN A 31 27.50 27.93 34.25
CA ASN A 31 27.54 29.39 34.10
C ASN A 31 26.19 30.07 34.43
N GLN A 32 25.21 29.34 34.97
CA GLN A 32 23.87 29.81 35.35
C GLN A 32 23.18 30.67 34.26
N GLN A 33 23.31 30.27 32.99
CA GLN A 33 22.79 31.01 31.86
C GLN A 33 21.27 30.80 31.70
N GLU A 34 20.51 31.89 31.68
CA GLU A 34 19.07 31.87 31.42
C GLU A 34 18.79 32.20 29.95
N GLY A 35 18.05 31.34 29.26
CA GLY A 35 17.86 31.46 27.82
C GLY A 35 17.29 30.20 27.18
N THR A 36 17.01 30.28 25.87
CA THR A 36 16.44 29.17 25.10
C THR A 36 17.51 28.51 24.24
N LEU A 37 17.69 27.20 24.42
CA LEU A 37 18.48 26.31 23.57
C LEU A 37 17.55 25.66 22.53
N THR A 38 17.66 26.08 21.27
CA THR A 38 17.00 25.47 20.11
C THR A 38 17.91 24.39 19.52
N ILE A 39 17.37 23.20 19.24
CA ILE A 39 18.10 22.06 18.64
C ILE A 39 17.28 21.52 17.46
N ARG A 40 17.91 21.29 16.30
CA ARG A 40 17.21 20.92 15.05
C ARG A 40 17.93 19.80 14.28
N SER A 41 17.18 18.78 13.86
CA SER A 41 17.67 17.66 13.05
C SER A 41 16.69 17.31 11.93
N GLY A 42 17.07 17.57 10.68
CA GLY A 42 16.21 17.37 9.50
C GLY A 42 14.94 18.22 9.57
N LYS A 43 13.80 17.58 9.88
CA LYS A 43 12.52 18.25 10.16
C LYS A 43 12.22 18.47 11.65
N ARG A 44 12.89 17.73 12.54
CA ARG A 44 12.63 17.77 13.99
C ARG A 44 13.24 19.02 14.63
N ARG A 45 12.56 19.56 15.63
CA ARG A 45 13.01 20.71 16.42
C ARG A 45 12.58 20.56 17.88
N MET A 46 13.51 20.72 18.81
CA MET A 46 13.24 20.84 20.23
C MET A 46 13.79 22.17 20.76
N ASP A 47 12.97 22.88 21.55
CA ASP A 47 13.35 24.14 22.19
C ASP A 47 13.31 23.95 23.72
N ILE A 48 14.41 24.25 24.41
CA ILE A 48 14.60 23.97 25.84
C ILE A 48 15.01 25.26 26.56
N TYR A 49 14.23 25.66 27.55
CA TYR A 49 14.50 26.85 28.37
C TYR A 49 15.34 26.50 29.60
N PHE A 50 16.46 27.20 29.78
CA PHE A 50 17.31 27.14 30.96
C PHE A 50 16.93 28.25 31.93
N SER A 51 16.77 27.90 33.21
CA SER A 51 16.42 28.82 34.30
C SER A 51 17.21 28.50 35.57
N LYS A 52 17.27 29.42 36.54
CA LYS A 52 17.87 29.15 37.88
C LYS A 52 17.27 27.96 38.63
N GLU A 53 16.05 27.53 38.29
CA GLU A 53 15.38 26.37 38.92
C GLU A 53 15.70 25.03 38.20
N GLY A 54 16.32 25.09 37.02
CA GLY A 54 16.56 23.94 36.15
C GLY A 54 16.09 24.18 34.70
N VAL A 55 16.02 23.11 33.91
CA VAL A 55 15.53 23.16 32.52
C VAL A 55 14.03 22.88 32.44
N ARG A 56 13.37 23.51 31.46
CA ARG A 56 11.95 23.36 31.13
C ARG A 56 11.81 23.17 29.62
N LEU A 57 10.91 22.30 29.17
CA LEU A 57 10.64 22.12 27.74
C LEU A 57 9.74 23.25 27.23
N LEU A 58 10.08 23.84 26.08
CA LEU A 58 9.18 24.77 25.37
C LEU A 58 8.47 23.99 24.27
N THR A 59 7.16 23.77 24.43
CA THR A 59 6.37 22.99 23.47
C THR A 59 6.25 23.73 22.13
N THR A 60 6.81 23.16 21.07
CA THR A 60 6.69 23.69 19.70
C THR A 60 5.41 23.17 19.05
N GLY A 61 4.59 24.07 18.48
CA GLY A 61 3.24 23.75 18.00
C GLY A 61 3.15 22.98 16.67
N GLU A 62 4.16 22.18 16.30
CA GLU A 62 4.32 21.61 14.95
C GLU A 62 4.46 20.07 14.87
N GLU A 63 4.65 19.34 15.98
CA GLU A 63 4.72 17.87 15.98
C GLU A 63 3.51 17.21 16.69
N GLU A 64 3.11 16.01 16.22
CA GLU A 64 2.00 15.23 16.78
C GLU A 64 2.42 14.51 18.07
N TYR A 65 2.54 15.25 19.17
CA TYR A 65 2.73 14.67 20.49
C TYR A 65 1.59 13.68 20.84
N PRO A 66 1.90 12.51 21.44
CA PRO A 66 0.86 11.63 21.98
C PRO A 66 0.07 12.40 23.04
N ARG A 67 -1.25 12.36 22.94
CA ARG A 67 -2.14 13.21 23.73
C ARG A 67 -2.17 12.70 25.18
N LEU A 68 -2.38 13.60 26.15
CA LEU A 68 -2.48 13.23 27.58
C LEU A 68 -3.42 12.03 27.84
N GLY A 69 -4.54 11.96 27.11
CA GLY A 69 -5.45 10.81 27.16
C GLY A 69 -4.83 9.49 26.66
N GLU A 70 -4.03 9.52 25.60
CA GLU A 70 -3.35 8.35 25.04
C GLU A 70 -2.24 7.85 25.98
N ILE A 71 -1.57 8.76 26.70
CA ILE A 71 -0.57 8.43 27.73
C ILE A 71 -1.25 7.75 28.93
N LEU A 72 -2.33 8.33 29.45
CA LEU A 72 -3.09 7.75 30.56
C LEU A 72 -3.78 6.42 30.17
N LEU A 73 -4.15 6.23 28.89
CA LEU A 73 -4.56 4.94 28.34
C LEU A 73 -3.40 3.92 28.30
N ARG A 74 -2.18 4.36 27.93
CA ARG A 74 -0.98 3.52 27.89
C ARG A 74 -0.62 2.98 29.28
N GLU A 75 -0.69 3.85 30.29
CA GLU A 75 -0.43 3.50 31.70
C GLU A 75 -1.60 2.76 32.39
N LYS A 76 -2.70 2.49 31.68
CA LYS A 76 -3.95 1.91 32.23
C LYS A 76 -4.56 2.73 33.38
N LYS A 77 -4.27 4.03 33.42
CA LYS A 77 -4.83 5.00 34.38
C LYS A 77 -6.26 5.41 34.04
N ILE A 78 -6.62 5.37 32.76
CA ILE A 78 -7.98 5.55 32.26
C ILE A 78 -8.31 4.46 31.24
N THR A 79 -9.60 4.19 31.03
CA THR A 79 -10.11 3.35 29.94
C THR A 79 -10.53 4.20 28.72
N PRO A 80 -10.72 3.60 27.52
CA PRO A 80 -11.19 4.33 26.34
C PRO A 80 -12.55 5.03 26.56
N VAL A 81 -13.43 4.42 27.36
CA VAL A 81 -14.75 4.98 27.67
C VAL A 81 -14.63 6.21 28.58
N GLU A 82 -13.76 6.15 29.58
CA GLU A 82 -13.46 7.27 30.48
C GLU A 82 -12.79 8.43 29.72
N LEU A 83 -11.88 8.13 28.77
CA LEU A 83 -11.31 9.14 27.89
C LEU A 83 -12.36 9.79 27.00
N ASP A 84 -13.24 9.02 26.36
CA ASP A 84 -14.33 9.58 25.54
C ASP A 84 -15.28 10.44 26.38
N MET A 85 -15.58 10.05 27.62
CA MET A 85 -16.38 10.85 28.55
C MET A 85 -15.67 12.15 28.95
N ALA A 86 -14.36 12.12 29.22
CA ALA A 86 -13.58 13.31 29.55
C ALA A 86 -13.37 14.25 28.35
N LEU A 87 -13.17 13.70 27.15
CA LEU A 87 -13.13 14.46 25.90
C LEU A 87 -14.49 15.07 25.55
N ALA A 88 -15.59 14.38 25.88
CA ALA A 88 -16.94 14.94 25.76
C ALA A 88 -17.16 16.08 26.77
N ARG A 89 -16.75 15.90 28.03
CA ARG A 89 -16.78 16.94 29.06
C ARG A 89 -15.99 18.18 28.63
N GLN A 90 -14.70 18.02 28.28
CA GLN A 90 -13.85 19.08 27.74
C GLN A 90 -14.52 19.86 26.59
N LYS A 91 -15.19 19.16 25.65
CA LYS A 91 -15.90 19.80 24.52
C LYS A 91 -17.18 20.54 24.92
N MET A 92 -17.72 20.29 26.12
CA MET A 92 -18.91 20.96 26.67
C MET A 92 -18.56 22.10 27.63
N THR A 93 -17.48 21.96 28.40
CA THR A 93 -17.08 22.91 29.47
C THR A 93 -15.97 23.87 29.05
N GLY A 94 -15.11 23.47 28.12
CA GLY A 94 -13.86 24.18 27.79
C GLY A 94 -12.72 23.92 28.76
N GLU A 95 -12.88 23.01 29.73
CA GLU A 95 -11.84 22.60 30.68
C GLU A 95 -10.66 21.93 29.97
N MET A 96 -9.46 21.99 30.58
CA MET A 96 -8.33 21.16 30.17
C MET A 96 -8.66 19.68 30.39
N LEU A 97 -8.18 18.78 29.52
CA LEU A 97 -8.47 17.34 29.62
C LEU A 97 -8.03 16.76 30.97
N GLY A 98 -6.87 17.19 31.50
CA GLY A 98 -6.42 16.82 32.83
C GLY A 98 -7.38 17.27 33.94
N GLN A 99 -7.84 18.53 33.89
CA GLN A 99 -8.82 19.03 34.85
C GLN A 99 -10.15 18.28 34.76
N ALA A 100 -10.65 18.03 33.55
CA ALA A 100 -11.88 17.25 33.34
C ALA A 100 -11.77 15.82 33.90
N LEU A 101 -10.59 15.19 33.80
CA LEU A 101 -10.31 13.87 34.35
C LEU A 101 -10.22 13.85 35.89
N VAL A 102 -9.62 14.89 36.50
CA VAL A 102 -9.58 15.08 37.97
C VAL A 102 -10.97 15.39 38.53
N ASP A 103 -11.71 16.30 37.89
CA ASP A 103 -13.09 16.66 38.28
C ASP A 103 -14.09 15.51 38.10
N MET A 104 -13.75 14.50 37.30
CA MET A 104 -14.52 13.26 37.17
C MET A 104 -14.07 12.18 38.16
N GLY A 105 -13.00 12.42 38.94
CA GLY A 105 -12.47 11.50 39.95
C GLY A 105 -11.78 10.26 39.39
N ILE A 106 -11.30 10.31 38.14
CA ILE A 106 -10.73 9.14 37.45
C ILE A 106 -9.21 9.02 37.74
N VAL A 107 -8.50 10.15 37.82
CA VAL A 107 -7.06 10.24 38.14
C VAL A 107 -6.79 11.46 39.03
N THR A 108 -5.66 11.47 39.74
CA THR A 108 -5.25 12.62 40.58
C THR A 108 -4.39 13.64 39.82
N GLU A 109 -4.25 14.85 40.38
CA GLU A 109 -3.30 15.87 39.87
C GLU A 109 -1.85 15.34 39.87
N GLU A 110 -1.47 14.53 40.88
CA GLU A 110 -0.15 13.91 40.98
C GLU A 110 0.10 12.86 39.90
N GLU A 111 -0.92 12.08 39.52
CA GLU A 111 -0.82 11.09 38.45
C GLU A 111 -0.66 11.75 37.07
N ILE A 112 -1.36 12.87 36.85
CA ILE A 112 -1.20 13.68 35.64
C ILE A 112 0.19 14.33 35.61
N GLU A 113 0.65 14.92 36.71
CA GLU A 113 1.99 15.50 36.76
C GLU A 113 3.06 14.43 36.47
N LYS A 114 2.93 13.24 37.06
CA LYS A 114 3.86 12.13 36.82
C LYS A 114 3.88 11.65 35.38
N ALA A 115 2.71 11.48 34.75
CA ALA A 115 2.61 11.05 33.35
C ALA A 115 3.21 12.08 32.37
N VAL A 116 2.93 13.38 32.58
CA VAL A 116 3.49 14.46 31.75
C VAL A 116 4.98 14.65 32.01
N ARG A 117 5.44 14.52 33.26
CA ARG A 117 6.86 14.54 33.63
C ARG A 117 7.65 13.45 32.91
N HIS A 118 7.14 12.22 32.92
CA HIS A 118 7.76 11.08 32.24
C HIS A 118 7.78 11.23 30.71
N GLN A 119 6.76 11.84 30.11
CA GLN A 119 6.79 12.18 28.68
C GLN A 119 7.91 13.18 28.38
N ILE A 120 7.99 14.29 29.11
CA ILE A 120 9.00 15.34 28.88
C ILE A 120 10.42 14.80 29.09
N GLU A 121 10.61 13.85 30.01
CA GLU A 121 11.86 13.10 30.17
C GLU A 121 12.22 12.32 28.89
N GLU A 122 11.34 11.46 28.36
CA GLU A 122 11.61 10.71 27.12
C GLU A 122 11.90 11.64 25.92
N GLU A 123 11.17 12.76 25.79
CA GLU A 123 11.37 13.76 24.73
C GLU A 123 12.74 14.46 24.84
N ILE A 124 13.12 14.92 26.04
CA ILE A 124 14.44 15.52 26.28
C ILE A 124 15.55 14.50 26.00
N PHE A 125 15.36 13.22 26.36
CA PHE A 125 16.34 12.16 26.12
C PHE A 125 16.49 11.75 24.64
N ASP A 126 15.43 11.80 23.81
CA ASP A 126 15.57 11.48 22.37
C ASP A 126 16.54 12.46 21.67
N VAL A 127 16.55 13.73 22.06
CA VAL A 127 17.43 14.76 21.48
C VAL A 127 18.92 14.45 21.69
N PHE A 128 19.30 13.83 22.81
CA PHE A 128 20.68 13.37 23.05
C PHE A 128 21.12 12.23 22.09
N SER A 129 20.20 11.62 21.35
CA SER A 129 20.52 10.63 20.31
C SER A 129 20.75 11.22 18.90
N TRP A 130 20.48 12.52 18.70
CA TRP A 130 20.47 13.15 17.37
C TRP A 130 21.89 13.46 16.87
N LYS A 131 22.45 12.59 16.02
CA LYS A 131 23.83 12.68 15.51
C LYS A 131 24.09 13.78 14.46
N ASP A 132 23.08 14.18 13.70
CA ASP A 132 23.17 15.20 12.64
C ASP A 132 22.28 16.42 12.98
N ALA A 133 22.56 17.07 14.10
CA ALA A 133 21.75 18.15 14.63
C ALA A 133 22.54 19.46 14.80
N LYS A 134 21.85 20.59 14.66
CA LYS A 134 22.40 21.94 14.89
C LYS A 134 21.73 22.57 16.11
N PHE A 135 22.51 23.32 16.89
CA PHE A 135 22.03 24.00 18.08
C PHE A 135 22.28 25.52 18.04
N GLU A 136 21.43 26.26 18.72
CA GLU A 136 21.45 27.73 18.83
C GLU A 136 20.95 28.14 20.22
N PHE A 137 21.71 28.94 20.96
CA PHE A 137 21.35 29.44 22.30
C PHE A 137 21.20 30.96 22.30
N VAL A 138 20.00 31.41 22.68
CA VAL A 138 19.61 32.82 22.80
C VAL A 138 19.32 33.12 24.28
N PRO A 139 20.11 33.99 24.95
CA PRO A 139 19.84 34.39 26.33
C PRO A 139 18.59 35.25 26.47
N GLY A 140 17.96 35.21 27.65
CA GLY A 140 16.79 36.03 27.98
C GLY A 140 15.52 35.21 28.25
N GLU A 141 14.37 35.89 28.33
CA GLU A 141 13.07 35.23 28.49
C GLU A 141 12.67 34.45 27.22
N PRO A 142 11.92 33.34 27.33
CA PRO A 142 11.41 32.64 26.15
C PRO A 142 10.42 33.55 25.40
N ARG A 143 10.52 33.61 24.06
CA ARG A 143 9.62 34.45 23.25
C ARG A 143 8.15 34.11 23.54
N GLY A 144 7.28 35.12 23.51
CA GLY A 144 5.84 34.99 23.82
C GLY A 144 5.04 34.03 22.91
N GLU A 145 5.65 33.53 21.83
CA GLU A 145 5.10 32.45 20.99
C GLU A 145 5.17 31.07 21.68
N PHE A 146 6.13 30.87 22.59
CA PHE A 146 6.38 29.60 23.29
C PHE A 146 5.72 29.51 24.67
N PHE A 147 5.21 30.62 25.21
CA PHE A 147 4.81 30.73 26.61
C PHE A 147 3.42 31.36 26.74
N ASP A 148 2.39 30.51 26.78
CA ASP A 148 1.02 30.91 27.13
C ASP A 148 0.70 30.41 28.55
N PRO A 149 0.71 31.29 29.57
CA PRO A 149 0.44 30.93 30.97
C PRO A 149 -0.99 30.42 31.23
N ALA A 150 -1.90 30.50 30.26
CA ALA A 150 -3.24 29.94 30.35
C ALA A 150 -3.37 28.56 29.66
N LYS A 151 -2.32 28.06 29.00
CA LYS A 151 -2.29 26.73 28.35
C LYS A 151 -1.42 25.69 29.07
N LEU A 152 -0.31 26.11 29.68
CA LEU A 152 0.45 25.22 30.57
C LEU A 152 -0.13 25.28 31.99
N GLY A 153 -0.09 24.14 32.70
CA GLY A 153 -0.30 24.11 34.15
C GLY A 153 0.94 24.60 34.90
N LYS A 154 1.20 24.06 36.11
CA LYS A 154 2.48 24.27 36.80
C LYS A 154 3.64 23.87 35.84
N PRO A 155 4.63 24.75 35.60
CA PRO A 155 5.73 24.43 34.69
C PRO A 155 6.65 23.36 35.30
N ILE A 156 6.60 22.16 34.74
CA ILE A 156 7.45 21.05 35.17
C ILE A 156 8.91 21.41 34.86
N THR A 157 9.72 21.45 35.92
CA THR A 157 11.15 21.81 35.86
C THR A 157 11.99 20.60 36.24
N PHE A 158 13.12 20.42 35.57
CA PHE A 158 14.02 19.28 35.71
C PHE A 158 15.43 19.75 36.13
N ASN A 159 16.04 19.04 37.07
CA ASN A 159 17.42 19.30 37.47
C ASN A 159 18.38 18.90 36.32
N VAL A 160 19.26 19.81 35.91
CA VAL A 160 20.09 19.62 34.71
C VAL A 160 21.09 18.47 34.88
N GLU A 161 21.64 18.28 36.08
CA GLU A 161 22.58 17.19 36.37
C GLU A 161 21.89 15.82 36.26
N SER A 162 20.65 15.70 36.75
CA SER A 162 19.84 14.48 36.61
C SER A 162 19.52 14.15 35.15
N VAL A 163 19.24 15.17 34.33
CA VAL A 163 19.02 15.03 32.88
C VAL A 163 20.30 14.58 32.18
N ILE A 164 21.45 15.21 32.48
CA ILE A 164 22.76 14.83 31.92
C ILE A 164 23.12 13.39 32.31
N MET A 165 22.92 13.01 33.58
CA MET A 165 23.25 11.67 34.08
C MET A 165 22.41 10.57 33.41
N GLU A 166 21.09 10.73 33.33
CA GLU A 166 20.23 9.73 32.69
C GLU A 166 20.41 9.73 31.17
N ALA A 167 20.67 10.88 30.53
CA ALA A 167 21.04 10.94 29.12
C ALA A 167 22.36 10.20 28.83
N ALA A 168 23.41 10.42 29.63
CA ALA A 168 24.69 9.73 29.49
C ALA A 168 24.54 8.21 29.70
N ARG A 169 23.84 7.81 30.78
CA ARG A 169 23.48 6.41 31.04
C ARG A 169 22.75 5.79 29.85
N ARG A 170 21.75 6.49 29.29
CA ARG A 170 20.97 6.01 28.14
C ARG A 170 21.80 5.94 26.87
N ILE A 171 22.77 6.83 26.65
CA ILE A 171 23.72 6.72 25.52
C ILE A 171 24.55 5.44 25.63
N ASP A 172 25.12 5.14 26.80
CA ASP A 172 25.92 3.93 27.02
C ASP A 172 25.08 2.65 26.95
N GLU A 173 23.90 2.65 27.58
CA GLU A 173 22.92 1.56 27.45
C GLU A 173 22.45 1.41 25.99
N TRP A 174 22.31 2.49 25.22
CA TRP A 174 21.90 2.44 23.81
C TRP A 174 23.00 1.91 22.87
N GLN A 175 24.28 2.17 23.15
CA GLN A 175 25.38 1.50 22.45
C GLN A 175 25.33 -0.02 22.66
N MET A 176 25.08 -0.45 23.90
CA MET A 176 24.89 -1.87 24.24
C MET A 176 23.66 -2.44 23.50
N ILE A 177 22.50 -1.77 23.57
CA ILE A 177 21.27 -2.19 22.89
C ILE A 177 21.47 -2.30 21.38
N HIS A 178 22.09 -1.30 20.73
CA HIS A 178 22.30 -1.30 19.28
C HIS A 178 23.24 -2.44 18.80
N SER A 179 24.10 -2.97 19.67
CA SER A 179 24.92 -4.14 19.34
C SER A 179 24.12 -5.45 19.21
N ILE A 180 22.92 -5.51 19.78
CA ILE A 180 22.03 -6.69 19.81
C ILE A 180 20.74 -6.45 19.01
N VAL A 181 20.23 -5.21 19.03
CA VAL A 181 19.03 -4.73 18.33
C VAL A 181 19.42 -3.60 17.35
N PRO A 182 20.18 -3.89 16.27
CA PRO A 182 20.58 -2.87 15.29
C PRO A 182 19.41 -2.28 14.48
N THR A 183 18.25 -2.97 14.43
CA THR A 183 17.01 -2.43 13.84
C THR A 183 15.78 -2.92 14.57
N MET A 184 14.66 -2.20 14.45
CA MET A 184 13.35 -2.64 14.96
C MET A 184 12.79 -3.90 14.25
N GLN A 185 13.43 -4.35 13.17
CA GLN A 185 13.02 -5.51 12.37
C GLN A 185 13.74 -6.81 12.76
N VAL A 186 14.56 -6.78 13.82
CA VAL A 186 15.11 -7.99 14.45
C VAL A 186 13.95 -8.81 15.05
N ILE A 187 14.11 -10.14 15.04
CA ILE A 187 13.18 -11.11 15.64
C ILE A 187 13.99 -11.94 16.64
N PHE A 188 13.46 -12.16 17.84
CA PHE A 188 14.09 -12.97 18.89
C PHE A 188 13.32 -14.27 19.11
N ARG A 189 13.97 -15.30 19.69
CA ARG A 189 13.29 -16.50 20.19
C ARG A 189 13.74 -16.95 21.59
N VAL A 190 12.80 -17.59 22.26
CA VAL A 190 12.93 -18.78 23.14
C VAL A 190 14.16 -19.66 22.86
N ARG A 191 15.33 -19.44 23.48
CA ARG A 191 16.49 -20.34 23.31
C ARG A 191 16.26 -21.71 23.95
N ASP A 192 15.69 -21.72 25.16
CA ASP A 192 15.11 -22.92 25.78
C ASP A 192 13.68 -22.57 26.26
N PRO A 193 12.62 -23.11 25.61
CA PRO A 193 11.23 -22.87 26.02
C PRO A 193 10.84 -23.40 27.42
N TYR A 194 11.73 -24.14 28.09
CA TYR A 194 11.51 -24.64 29.46
C TYR A 194 12.35 -23.92 30.52
N ALA A 195 13.19 -22.95 30.13
CA ALA A 195 13.91 -22.10 31.07
C ALA A 195 12.99 -20.99 31.60
N GLU A 196 13.09 -20.71 32.90
CA GLU A 196 12.50 -19.51 33.49
C GLU A 196 13.28 -18.27 33.03
N PRO A 197 12.61 -17.14 32.73
CA PRO A 197 13.28 -15.90 32.37
C PRO A 197 14.15 -15.42 33.55
N PRO A 198 15.42 -15.05 33.32
CA PRO A 198 16.29 -14.57 34.39
C PRO A 198 15.78 -13.23 34.92
N ASP A 199 15.85 -13.03 36.24
CA ASP A 199 15.55 -11.72 36.81
C ASP A 199 16.54 -10.66 36.30
N ILE A 200 15.96 -9.72 35.56
CA ILE A 200 16.59 -8.52 35.05
C ILE A 200 15.75 -7.27 35.33
N ALA A 201 14.68 -7.35 36.13
CA ALA A 201 13.73 -6.25 36.30
C ALA A 201 14.43 -4.99 36.86
N GLU A 202 15.20 -5.16 37.93
CA GLU A 202 16.06 -4.13 38.52
C GLU A 202 17.07 -3.55 37.51
N LYS A 203 17.73 -4.41 36.73
CA LYS A 203 18.76 -4.02 35.73
C LYS A 203 18.18 -3.29 34.52
N ALA A 204 16.99 -3.70 34.09
CA ALA A 204 16.22 -3.05 33.04
C ALA A 204 15.70 -1.68 33.53
N GLY A 205 15.36 -1.56 34.80
CA GLY A 205 14.69 -0.39 35.37
C GLY A 205 13.17 -0.44 35.16
N THR A 206 12.58 -1.64 35.20
CA THR A 206 11.13 -1.87 35.05
C THR A 206 10.66 -2.97 35.99
N THR A 207 9.38 -3.36 35.94
CA THR A 207 8.79 -4.35 36.86
C THR A 207 8.88 -5.78 36.32
N GLU A 208 8.74 -6.79 37.18
CA GLU A 208 8.74 -8.20 36.77
C GLU A 208 7.62 -8.50 35.75
N GLU A 209 6.43 -7.90 35.92
CA GLU A 209 5.31 -8.04 34.99
C GLU A 209 5.57 -7.36 33.64
N ALA A 210 6.49 -6.38 33.58
CA ALA A 210 6.95 -5.79 32.34
C ALA A 210 7.84 -6.76 31.56
N VAL A 211 8.81 -7.38 32.24
CA VAL A 211 9.69 -8.39 31.65
C VAL A 211 8.87 -9.59 31.18
N ALA A 212 7.94 -10.09 32.01
CA ALA A 212 7.04 -11.18 31.65
C ALA A 212 6.19 -10.85 30.41
N ALA A 213 5.51 -9.69 30.39
CA ALA A 213 4.67 -9.29 29.25
C ALA A 213 5.47 -9.07 27.94
N ILE A 214 6.74 -8.67 28.02
CA ILE A 214 7.63 -8.59 26.85
C ILE A 214 8.03 -10.00 26.41
N VAL A 215 8.38 -10.90 27.33
CA VAL A 215 8.74 -12.30 27.03
C VAL A 215 7.59 -13.09 26.41
N GLU A 216 6.34 -12.89 26.87
CA GLU A 216 5.14 -13.53 26.28
C GLU A 216 4.93 -13.18 24.79
N LEU A 217 5.47 -12.04 24.33
CA LEU A 217 5.41 -11.62 22.93
C LEU A 217 6.58 -12.15 22.08
N VAL A 218 7.60 -12.79 22.67
CA VAL A 218 8.77 -13.34 21.94
C VAL A 218 8.48 -14.75 21.40
N ASP A 219 7.64 -14.80 20.38
CA ASP A 219 7.14 -16.02 19.74
C ASP A 219 8.07 -16.63 18.66
N GLY A 220 9.23 -16.01 18.39
CA GLY A 220 10.11 -16.41 17.28
C GLY A 220 9.65 -15.92 15.91
N ARG A 221 8.66 -15.01 15.84
CA ARG A 221 8.07 -14.50 14.59
C ARG A 221 7.94 -12.97 14.60
N ARG A 222 7.49 -12.36 15.68
CA ARG A 222 7.27 -10.91 15.81
C ARG A 222 8.58 -10.12 15.74
N THR A 223 8.55 -8.99 15.04
CA THR A 223 9.66 -8.03 15.06
C THR A 223 9.66 -7.21 16.35
N VAL A 224 10.80 -6.60 16.72
CA VAL A 224 10.85 -5.69 17.89
C VAL A 224 9.89 -4.50 17.72
N GLU A 225 9.65 -4.05 16.49
CA GLU A 225 8.61 -3.06 16.17
C GLU A 225 7.22 -3.52 16.65
N GLN A 226 6.82 -4.74 16.29
CA GLN A 226 5.55 -5.34 16.72
C GLN A 226 5.50 -5.59 18.23
N ILE A 227 6.61 -5.98 18.86
CA ILE A 227 6.68 -6.16 20.32
C ILE A 227 6.51 -4.80 21.04
N VAL A 228 7.05 -3.70 20.51
CA VAL A 228 6.80 -2.34 21.03
C VAL A 228 5.31 -1.96 20.88
N GLU A 229 4.73 -2.16 19.69
CA GLU A 229 3.33 -1.85 19.41
C GLU A 229 2.35 -2.66 20.29
N GLU A 230 2.58 -3.96 20.46
CA GLU A 230 1.69 -4.85 21.23
C GLU A 230 1.89 -4.75 22.75
N SER A 231 3.13 -4.59 23.24
CA SER A 231 3.39 -4.38 24.68
C SER A 231 2.95 -2.99 25.17
N ARG A 232 2.83 -2.02 24.26
CA ARG A 232 2.53 -0.59 24.52
C ARG A 232 3.55 0.09 25.43
N ARG A 233 4.79 -0.42 25.48
CA ARG A 233 5.89 0.10 26.30
C ARG A 233 6.82 1.02 25.52
N SER A 234 7.73 1.69 26.21
CA SER A 234 8.72 2.56 25.56
C SER A 234 9.63 1.74 24.62
N LYS A 235 9.99 2.32 23.47
CA LYS A 235 10.99 1.72 22.54
C LYS A 235 12.31 1.44 23.27
N PHE A 236 12.71 2.31 24.20
CA PHE A 236 13.92 2.13 24.99
C PHE A 236 13.77 0.95 25.96
N GLU A 237 12.68 0.91 26.72
CA GLU A 237 12.37 -0.15 27.68
C GLU A 237 12.35 -1.55 27.02
N VAL A 238 11.62 -1.70 25.92
CA VAL A 238 11.50 -2.99 25.20
C VAL A 238 12.84 -3.43 24.62
N CYS A 239 13.57 -2.54 23.93
CA CYS A 239 14.87 -2.89 23.37
C CYS A 239 15.90 -3.21 24.47
N LYS A 240 15.84 -2.56 25.63
CA LYS A 240 16.70 -2.84 26.79
C LYS A 240 16.41 -4.21 27.41
N VAL A 241 15.13 -4.54 27.63
CA VAL A 241 14.72 -5.85 28.14
C VAL A 241 15.18 -6.97 27.19
N LEU A 242 14.92 -6.85 25.89
CA LEU A 242 15.35 -7.84 24.89
C LEU A 242 16.88 -7.97 24.83
N ALA A 243 17.63 -6.86 24.89
CA ALA A 243 19.09 -6.87 24.90
C ALA A 243 19.66 -7.55 26.16
N LEU A 244 19.12 -7.25 27.35
CA LEU A 244 19.56 -7.88 28.61
C LEU A 244 19.25 -9.38 28.65
N LEU A 245 18.07 -9.81 28.16
CA LEU A 245 17.74 -11.23 28.06
C LEU A 245 18.62 -11.98 27.04
N ALA A 246 19.07 -11.32 25.98
CA ALA A 246 20.01 -11.88 25.02
C ALA A 246 21.44 -11.97 25.57
N GLN A 247 21.89 -10.99 26.35
CA GLN A 247 23.15 -11.07 27.10
C GLN A 247 23.13 -12.18 28.15
N ALA A 248 21.99 -12.39 28.81
CA ALA A 248 21.77 -13.53 29.72
C ALA A 248 21.61 -14.88 28.98
N HIS A 249 21.74 -14.90 27.65
CA HIS A 249 21.58 -16.07 26.78
C HIS A 249 20.20 -16.78 26.88
N TYR A 250 19.19 -16.08 27.38
CA TYR A 250 17.80 -16.55 27.43
C TYR A 250 17.13 -16.39 26.05
N LEU A 251 17.28 -15.21 25.44
CA LEU A 251 16.90 -14.96 24.06
C LEU A 251 18.09 -15.13 23.11
N GLU A 252 17.81 -15.53 21.88
CA GLU A 252 18.74 -15.37 20.76
C GLU A 252 18.05 -14.69 19.56
N PRO A 253 18.72 -13.75 18.86
CA PRO A 253 18.19 -13.15 17.63
C PRO A 253 18.25 -14.18 16.51
N LEU A 254 17.21 -14.20 15.66
CA LEU A 254 17.18 -15.09 14.49
C LEU A 254 18.31 -14.76 13.51
N SER A 255 18.92 -15.79 12.92
CA SER A 255 19.89 -15.60 11.85
C SER A 255 19.21 -15.06 10.58
N VAL A 256 19.99 -14.48 9.67
CA VAL A 256 19.52 -13.99 8.36
C VAL A 256 18.67 -15.02 7.61
N LYS A 257 19.01 -16.32 7.70
CA LYS A 257 18.26 -17.40 7.05
C LYS A 257 16.90 -17.65 7.70
N GLU A 258 16.81 -17.51 9.02
CA GLU A 258 15.56 -17.67 9.77
C GLU A 258 14.67 -16.44 9.65
N MET A 259 15.24 -15.22 9.65
CA MET A 259 14.52 -13.99 9.32
C MET A 259 13.90 -14.03 7.91
N VAL A 260 14.62 -14.58 6.92
CA VAL A 260 14.09 -14.82 5.57
C VAL A 260 12.88 -15.77 5.61
N VAL A 261 12.97 -16.88 6.36
CA VAL A 261 11.84 -17.83 6.50
C VAL A 261 10.62 -17.16 7.15
N VAL A 262 10.81 -16.30 8.16
CA VAL A 262 9.71 -15.56 8.80
C VAL A 262 9.13 -14.49 7.87
N ALA A 263 9.96 -13.72 7.16
CA ALA A 263 9.49 -12.74 6.17
C ALA A 263 8.70 -13.41 5.03
N ASP A 264 9.12 -14.59 4.59
CA ASP A 264 8.37 -15.41 3.63
C ASP A 264 7.05 -15.95 4.21
N GLN A 265 6.96 -16.24 5.51
CA GLN A 265 5.68 -16.59 6.15
C GLN A 265 4.70 -15.41 6.13
N TYR A 266 5.12 -14.20 6.56
CA TYR A 266 4.30 -12.99 6.45
C TYR A 266 3.85 -12.73 5.01
N ALA A 267 4.75 -12.88 4.03
CA ALA A 267 4.43 -12.71 2.62
C ALA A 267 3.41 -13.74 2.08
N ASN A 268 3.49 -14.99 2.54
CA ASN A 268 2.54 -16.05 2.16
C ASN A 268 1.17 -15.91 2.84
N GLU A 269 1.11 -15.26 4.02
CA GLU A 269 -0.13 -14.91 4.72
C GLU A 269 -0.76 -13.59 4.23
N GLY A 270 -0.08 -12.87 3.34
CA GLY A 270 -0.55 -11.65 2.70
C GLY A 270 -0.11 -10.34 3.38
N ASP A 271 0.65 -10.40 4.48
CA ASP A 271 1.30 -9.23 5.07
C ASP A 271 2.61 -8.93 4.33
N LEU A 272 2.44 -8.36 3.14
CA LEU A 272 3.55 -7.93 2.29
C LEU A 272 4.31 -6.74 2.90
N GLN A 273 3.69 -5.94 3.78
CA GLN A 273 4.33 -4.74 4.33
C GLN A 273 5.36 -5.10 5.40
N THR A 274 5.01 -5.97 6.36
CA THR A 274 5.98 -6.49 7.34
C THR A 274 7.11 -7.26 6.64
N ALA A 275 6.79 -8.08 5.64
CA ALA A 275 7.80 -8.76 4.82
C ALA A 275 8.76 -7.77 4.14
N ILE A 276 8.23 -6.72 3.48
CA ILE A 276 9.04 -5.66 2.85
C ILE A 276 9.91 -4.91 3.88
N LYS A 277 9.42 -4.62 5.09
CA LYS A 277 10.23 -4.01 6.16
C LYS A 277 11.42 -4.90 6.55
N ILE A 278 11.19 -6.21 6.72
CA ILE A 278 12.25 -7.16 7.09
C ILE A 278 13.29 -7.32 5.95
N TYR A 279 12.88 -7.45 4.69
CA TYR A 279 13.84 -7.52 3.58
C TYR A 279 14.65 -6.22 3.41
N LYS A 280 14.04 -5.05 3.69
CA LYS A 280 14.77 -3.77 3.75
C LYS A 280 15.82 -3.72 4.86
N SER A 281 15.50 -4.17 6.08
CA SER A 281 16.48 -4.16 7.18
C SER A 281 17.64 -5.12 6.91
N LEU A 282 17.37 -6.28 6.32
CA LEU A 282 18.42 -7.21 5.88
C LEU A 282 19.34 -6.57 4.82
N LEU A 283 18.78 -5.94 3.79
CA LEU A 283 19.58 -5.27 2.73
C LEU A 283 20.28 -3.98 3.18
N ALA A 284 19.88 -3.38 4.31
CA ALA A 284 20.56 -2.22 4.89
C ALA A 284 21.79 -2.59 5.75
N ASN A 285 21.81 -3.79 6.34
CA ASN A 285 22.85 -4.23 7.28
C ASN A 285 23.79 -5.30 6.70
N LEU A 286 23.50 -5.84 5.52
CA LEU A 286 24.27 -6.89 4.85
C LEU A 286 24.76 -6.40 3.48
N PRO A 287 25.88 -6.93 2.95
CA PRO A 287 26.24 -6.69 1.56
C PRO A 287 25.09 -7.12 0.63
N PRO A 288 24.78 -6.34 -0.43
CA PRO A 288 23.55 -6.46 -1.21
C PRO A 288 23.50 -7.79 -1.98
N THR A 289 22.93 -8.81 -1.32
CA THR A 289 22.92 -10.17 -1.85
C THR A 289 21.85 -10.31 -2.91
N SER A 290 22.21 -10.87 -4.07
CA SER A 290 21.34 -11.01 -5.25
C SER A 290 19.99 -11.67 -4.93
N VAL A 291 20.01 -12.74 -4.14
CA VAL A 291 18.82 -13.47 -3.65
C VAL A 291 17.86 -12.57 -2.85
N LEU A 292 18.39 -11.71 -1.97
CA LEU A 292 17.58 -10.83 -1.12
C LEU A 292 16.94 -9.69 -1.92
N ARG A 293 17.68 -9.09 -2.88
CA ARG A 293 17.12 -8.08 -3.80
C ARG A 293 16.04 -8.66 -4.70
N ASN A 294 16.28 -9.85 -5.29
CA ASN A 294 15.26 -10.52 -6.12
C ASN A 294 13.96 -10.72 -5.32
N ARG A 295 14.07 -11.21 -4.08
CA ARG A 295 12.89 -11.47 -3.24
C ARG A 295 12.19 -10.18 -2.81
N LEU A 296 12.91 -9.10 -2.48
CA LEU A 296 12.30 -7.79 -2.22
C LEU A 296 11.54 -7.27 -3.45
N ALA A 297 12.10 -7.42 -4.66
CA ALA A 297 11.45 -7.02 -5.90
C ALA A 297 10.15 -7.82 -6.17
N GLU A 298 10.17 -9.14 -5.95
CA GLU A 298 8.97 -9.99 -6.01
C GLU A 298 7.88 -9.59 -5.00
N LEU A 299 8.27 -9.12 -3.80
CA LEU A 299 7.31 -8.65 -2.79
C LEU A 299 6.68 -7.31 -3.18
N TYR A 300 7.46 -6.37 -3.72
CA TYR A 300 6.93 -5.12 -4.26
C TYR A 300 5.98 -5.37 -5.45
N GLU A 301 6.32 -6.30 -6.34
CA GLU A 301 5.46 -6.71 -7.47
C GLU A 301 4.12 -7.26 -6.97
N LYS A 302 4.13 -8.17 -5.97
CA LYS A 302 2.92 -8.66 -5.30
C LYS A 302 2.13 -7.56 -4.58
N ALA A 303 2.79 -6.52 -4.08
CA ALA A 303 2.16 -5.39 -3.39
C ALA A 303 1.56 -4.34 -4.33
N GLY A 304 1.77 -4.46 -5.65
CA GLY A 304 1.38 -3.45 -6.64
C GLY A 304 2.33 -2.26 -6.75
N SER A 305 3.45 -2.26 -6.00
CA SER A 305 4.53 -1.27 -6.02
C SER A 305 5.44 -1.49 -7.23
N ALA A 306 4.88 -1.36 -8.44
CA ALA A 306 5.56 -1.71 -9.69
C ALA A 306 6.80 -0.85 -9.97
N GLN A 307 6.81 0.42 -9.54
CA GLN A 307 7.95 1.32 -9.72
C GLN A 307 9.13 0.93 -8.80
N GLU A 308 8.84 0.57 -7.55
CA GLU A 308 9.84 0.11 -6.58
C GLU A 308 10.37 -1.28 -6.95
N ALA A 309 9.50 -2.20 -7.38
CA ALA A 309 9.89 -3.51 -7.91
C ALA A 309 10.86 -3.37 -9.09
N ALA A 310 10.55 -2.49 -10.03
CA ALA A 310 11.40 -2.23 -11.19
C ALA A 310 12.76 -1.59 -10.81
N MET A 311 12.81 -0.74 -9.78
CA MET A 311 14.07 -0.17 -9.29
C MET A 311 14.95 -1.21 -8.58
N GLU A 312 14.36 -2.12 -7.80
CA GLU A 312 15.12 -3.23 -7.18
C GLU A 312 15.61 -4.25 -8.24
N TYR A 313 14.80 -4.57 -9.26
CA TYR A 313 15.24 -5.41 -10.38
C TYR A 313 16.39 -4.77 -11.18
N ALA A 314 16.37 -3.45 -11.37
CA ALA A 314 17.50 -2.74 -11.98
C ALA A 314 18.75 -2.70 -11.09
N ALA A 315 18.60 -2.52 -9.77
CA ALA A 315 19.72 -2.57 -8.83
C ALA A 315 20.34 -3.98 -8.70
N LEU A 316 19.53 -5.03 -8.87
CA LEU A 316 19.99 -6.40 -8.99
C LEU A 316 20.72 -6.65 -10.31
N ALA A 317 20.20 -6.12 -11.42
CA ALA A 317 20.86 -6.20 -12.72
C ALA A 317 22.23 -5.50 -12.72
N ASP A 318 22.35 -4.32 -12.10
CA ASP A 318 23.64 -3.62 -11.94
C ASP A 318 24.68 -4.45 -11.19
N ALA A 319 24.27 -5.18 -10.15
CA ALA A 319 25.17 -6.07 -9.42
C ALA A 319 25.65 -7.23 -10.31
N LEU A 320 24.74 -7.86 -11.06
CA LEU A 320 25.09 -8.93 -12.01
C LEU A 320 26.00 -8.43 -13.15
N LEU A 321 25.90 -7.16 -13.58
CA LEU A 321 26.84 -6.57 -14.53
C LEU A 321 28.26 -6.40 -13.95
N GLN A 322 28.40 -6.15 -12.64
CA GLN A 322 29.70 -6.10 -11.97
C GLN A 322 30.29 -7.51 -11.78
N GLU A 323 29.43 -8.52 -11.62
CA GLU A 323 29.81 -9.94 -11.57
C GLU A 323 30.07 -10.56 -12.97
N GLY A 324 29.68 -9.86 -14.06
CA GLY A 324 29.86 -10.30 -15.45
C GLY A 324 28.74 -11.20 -16.01
N ALA A 325 27.63 -11.35 -15.29
CA ALA A 325 26.47 -12.15 -15.68
C ALA A 325 25.52 -11.37 -16.62
N ASP A 326 26.01 -11.07 -17.83
CA ASP A 326 25.39 -10.15 -18.78
C ASP A 326 23.96 -10.51 -19.23
N GLU A 327 23.69 -11.78 -19.51
CA GLU A 327 22.38 -12.25 -19.99
C GLU A 327 21.32 -12.20 -18.87
N ASP A 328 21.70 -12.57 -17.64
CA ASP A 328 20.81 -12.53 -16.48
C ASP A 328 20.48 -11.08 -16.09
N ALA A 329 21.49 -10.20 -16.09
CA ALA A 329 21.29 -8.77 -15.92
C ALA A 329 20.34 -8.18 -16.98
N PHE A 330 20.49 -8.60 -18.24
CA PHE A 330 19.62 -8.15 -19.33
C PHE A 330 18.17 -8.64 -19.17
N ALA A 331 17.96 -9.89 -18.74
CA ALA A 331 16.64 -10.43 -18.46
C ALA A 331 15.93 -9.66 -17.33
N LEU A 332 16.65 -9.31 -16.26
CA LEU A 332 16.12 -8.51 -15.16
C LEU A 332 15.82 -7.07 -15.57
N TYR A 333 16.68 -6.45 -16.40
CA TYR A 333 16.41 -5.11 -16.95
C TYR A 333 15.15 -5.09 -17.81
N LYS A 334 14.88 -6.14 -18.60
CA LYS A 334 13.61 -6.31 -19.31
C LYS A 334 12.43 -6.44 -18.36
N LYS A 335 12.51 -7.29 -17.33
CA LYS A 335 11.42 -7.43 -16.34
C LYS A 335 11.13 -6.10 -15.62
N ALA A 336 12.16 -5.34 -15.25
CA ALA A 336 12.01 -3.99 -14.69
C ALA A 336 11.25 -3.07 -15.66
N LEU A 337 11.56 -3.13 -16.95
CA LEU A 337 10.91 -2.31 -17.97
C LEU A 337 9.46 -2.73 -18.26
N GLU A 338 9.14 -4.03 -18.19
CA GLU A 338 7.76 -4.54 -18.29
C GLU A 338 6.89 -4.05 -17.12
N LEU A 339 7.45 -3.97 -15.91
CA LEU A 339 6.77 -3.44 -14.73
C LEU A 339 6.62 -1.91 -14.75
N ALA A 340 7.57 -1.18 -15.35
CA ALA A 340 7.54 0.28 -15.45
C ALA A 340 7.88 0.83 -16.86
N PRO A 341 7.02 0.64 -17.90
CA PRO A 341 7.32 0.92 -19.32
C PRO A 341 7.45 2.40 -19.73
N ARG A 342 7.61 3.29 -18.75
CA ARG A 342 7.83 4.73 -18.94
C ARG A 342 8.90 5.30 -17.99
N ASN A 343 9.56 4.45 -17.20
CA ASN A 343 10.57 4.90 -16.23
C ASN A 343 11.85 5.30 -16.98
N PHE A 344 12.02 6.61 -17.16
CA PHE A 344 13.14 7.23 -17.87
C PHE A 344 14.52 6.71 -17.42
N THR A 345 14.71 6.50 -16.11
CA THR A 345 15.95 6.00 -15.53
C THR A 345 16.27 4.56 -15.96
N LEU A 346 15.26 3.71 -16.18
CA LEU A 346 15.46 2.35 -16.71
C LEU A 346 15.90 2.39 -18.18
N HIS A 347 15.26 3.21 -19.00
CA HIS A 347 15.65 3.41 -20.40
C HIS A 347 17.09 3.98 -20.51
N GLN A 348 17.49 4.89 -19.62
CA GLN A 348 18.87 5.38 -19.53
C GLN A 348 19.87 4.26 -19.18
N LYS A 349 19.57 3.43 -18.17
CA LYS A 349 20.44 2.31 -17.77
C LYS A 349 20.57 1.25 -18.88
N LEU A 350 19.46 0.87 -19.51
CA LEU A 350 19.46 -0.06 -20.65
C LEU A 350 20.21 0.50 -21.86
N PHE A 351 20.07 1.80 -22.15
CA PHE A 351 20.84 2.47 -23.21
C PHE A 351 22.35 2.35 -22.98
N GLU A 352 22.85 2.71 -21.79
CA GLU A 352 24.28 2.60 -21.46
C GLU A 352 24.77 1.14 -21.46
N PHE A 353 23.96 0.19 -20.97
CA PHE A 353 24.26 -1.25 -21.06
C PHE A 353 24.43 -1.71 -22.52
N TYR A 354 23.46 -1.39 -23.39
CA TYR A 354 23.53 -1.77 -24.80
C TYR A 354 24.70 -1.09 -25.54
N LEU A 355 25.05 0.16 -25.20
CA LEU A 355 26.27 0.82 -25.69
C LEU A 355 27.52 0.04 -25.28
N ALA A 356 27.66 -0.31 -24.01
CA ALA A 356 28.80 -1.05 -23.47
C ALA A 356 28.96 -2.44 -24.13
N LYS A 357 27.85 -3.14 -24.38
CA LYS A 357 27.83 -4.44 -25.08
C LYS A 357 27.84 -4.32 -26.62
N LYS A 358 27.91 -3.10 -27.16
CA LYS A 358 27.91 -2.79 -28.61
C LYS A 358 26.68 -3.33 -29.36
N ASN A 359 25.57 -3.58 -28.65
CA ASN A 359 24.32 -4.03 -29.24
C ASN A 359 23.61 -2.84 -29.91
N LYS A 360 23.81 -2.72 -31.23
CA LYS A 360 23.32 -1.60 -32.04
C LYS A 360 21.80 -1.44 -31.99
N GLU A 361 21.04 -2.53 -32.12
CA GLU A 361 19.58 -2.47 -32.20
C GLU A 361 18.97 -2.02 -30.85
N GLY A 362 19.44 -2.62 -29.75
CA GLY A 362 19.01 -2.26 -28.40
C GLY A 362 19.38 -0.82 -28.02
N ALA A 363 20.63 -0.41 -28.27
CA ALA A 363 21.10 0.94 -27.92
C ALA A 363 20.25 2.02 -28.61
N VAL A 364 19.91 1.82 -29.88
CA VAL A 364 19.11 2.77 -30.66
C VAL A 364 17.67 2.85 -30.13
N GLN A 365 17.02 1.72 -29.84
CA GLN A 365 15.64 1.72 -29.33
C GLN A 365 15.53 2.53 -28.03
N GLU A 366 16.41 2.24 -27.06
CA GLU A 366 16.35 2.85 -25.73
C GLU A 366 16.91 4.27 -25.73
N GLY A 367 18.01 4.52 -26.45
CA GLY A 367 18.56 5.87 -26.61
C GLY A 367 17.60 6.83 -27.32
N LEU A 368 16.76 6.35 -28.24
CA LEU A 368 15.66 7.14 -28.81
C LEU A 368 14.54 7.43 -27.80
N PHE A 369 14.28 6.55 -26.83
CA PHE A 369 13.39 6.88 -25.71
C PHE A 369 14.01 7.99 -24.85
N VAL A 370 15.30 7.85 -24.49
CA VAL A 370 16.04 8.82 -23.67
C VAL A 370 16.10 10.20 -24.34
N ALA A 371 16.45 10.28 -25.62
CA ALA A 371 16.47 11.54 -26.36
C ALA A 371 15.10 12.24 -26.39
N ARG A 372 14.01 11.48 -26.60
CA ARG A 372 12.63 12.00 -26.51
C ARG A 372 12.26 12.46 -25.09
N GLY A 373 12.79 11.81 -24.06
CA GLY A 373 12.63 12.25 -22.67
C GLY A 373 13.30 13.60 -22.42
N PHE A 374 14.57 13.75 -22.79
CA PHE A 374 15.30 15.01 -22.67
C PHE A 374 14.66 16.15 -23.50
N TRP A 375 14.23 15.87 -24.74
CA TRP A 375 13.55 16.85 -25.60
C TRP A 375 12.25 17.36 -24.94
N ARG A 376 11.43 16.46 -24.37
CA ARG A 376 10.22 16.83 -23.60
C ARG A 376 10.50 17.61 -22.32
N MET A 377 11.67 17.45 -21.72
CA MET A 377 12.14 18.24 -20.57
C MET A 377 12.77 19.58 -20.99
N ASN A 378 12.72 19.94 -22.29
CA ASN A 378 13.43 21.07 -22.89
C ASN A 378 14.97 21.05 -22.70
N ARG A 379 15.54 19.87 -22.42
CA ARG A 379 16.99 19.64 -22.27
C ARG A 379 17.59 19.32 -23.64
N LEU A 380 17.47 20.28 -24.57
CA LEU A 380 17.73 20.11 -26.00
C LEU A 380 19.16 19.65 -26.30
N GLN A 381 20.16 20.17 -25.58
CA GLN A 381 21.55 19.77 -25.77
C GLN A 381 21.77 18.30 -25.39
N GLU A 382 21.27 17.84 -24.24
CA GLU A 382 21.41 16.44 -23.82
C GLU A 382 20.64 15.47 -24.74
N ALA A 383 19.51 15.92 -25.30
CA ALA A 383 18.80 15.17 -26.34
C ALA A 383 19.64 15.04 -27.62
N LYS A 384 20.35 16.11 -28.01
CA LYS A 384 21.31 16.10 -29.13
C LYS A 384 22.50 15.17 -28.82
N ASP A 385 23.13 15.30 -27.65
CA ASP A 385 24.31 14.50 -27.25
C ASP A 385 24.02 12.99 -27.30
N VAL A 386 22.83 12.55 -26.85
CA VAL A 386 22.40 11.15 -26.92
C VAL A 386 22.25 10.66 -28.37
N LEU A 387 21.73 11.49 -29.27
CA LEU A 387 21.58 11.16 -30.68
C LEU A 387 22.91 11.16 -31.43
N GLU A 388 23.83 12.06 -31.09
CA GLU A 388 25.20 12.08 -31.63
C GLU A 388 26.01 10.87 -31.16
N ARG A 389 25.82 10.40 -29.91
CA ARG A 389 26.40 9.12 -29.42
C ARG A 389 25.85 7.89 -30.15
N LEU A 390 24.63 7.94 -30.68
CA LEU A 390 24.01 6.86 -31.48
C LEU A 390 24.43 6.89 -32.97
N LEU A 391 24.78 8.07 -33.50
CA LEU A 391 25.06 8.29 -34.91
C LEU A 391 26.13 7.35 -35.53
N PRO A 392 27.20 6.93 -34.82
CA PRO A 392 28.17 5.96 -35.33
C PRO A 392 27.68 4.50 -35.29
N LEU A 393 26.71 4.18 -34.44
CA LEU A 393 26.23 2.81 -34.24
C LEU A 393 25.18 2.44 -35.28
N ALA A 394 24.22 3.33 -35.52
CA ALA A 394 23.20 3.18 -36.55
C ALA A 394 23.08 4.45 -37.40
N SER A 395 24.16 4.75 -38.13
CA SER A 395 24.22 5.85 -39.10
C SER A 395 23.08 5.85 -40.13
N GLU A 396 22.49 4.68 -40.39
CA GLU A 396 21.36 4.45 -41.28
C GLU A 396 19.98 4.64 -40.63
N ASN A 397 19.87 4.94 -39.32
CA ASN A 397 18.56 5.11 -38.67
C ASN A 397 17.94 6.46 -39.02
N ILE A 398 16.87 6.41 -39.82
CA ILE A 398 16.10 7.58 -40.28
C ILE A 398 15.46 8.33 -39.10
N GLU A 399 14.78 7.63 -38.19
CA GLU A 399 14.00 8.24 -37.09
C GLU A 399 14.90 9.07 -36.17
N MET A 400 16.06 8.52 -35.84
CA MET A 400 17.13 9.14 -35.09
C MET A 400 17.66 10.42 -35.76
N ARG A 401 17.97 10.36 -37.06
CA ARG A 401 18.41 11.56 -37.79
C ARG A 401 17.31 12.60 -37.95
N GLN A 402 16.07 12.20 -38.21
CA GLN A 402 14.93 13.12 -38.30
C GLN A 402 14.65 13.78 -36.94
N MET A 403 14.88 13.09 -35.82
CA MET A 403 14.83 13.66 -34.48
C MET A 403 15.99 14.63 -34.20
N LEU A 404 17.22 14.26 -34.57
CA LEU A 404 18.40 15.12 -34.46
C LEU A 404 18.24 16.40 -35.30
N ILE A 405 17.70 16.28 -36.51
CA ILE A 405 17.31 17.41 -37.38
C ILE A 405 16.32 18.33 -36.68
N ASN A 406 15.26 17.78 -36.09
CA ASN A 406 14.25 18.59 -35.40
C ASN A 406 14.87 19.32 -34.19
N ILE A 407 15.68 18.64 -33.38
CA ILE A 407 16.37 19.25 -32.23
C ILE A 407 17.40 20.30 -32.68
N CYS A 408 18.12 20.08 -33.78
CA CYS A 408 19.02 21.07 -34.37
C CYS A 408 18.24 22.30 -34.89
N LEU A 409 17.05 22.13 -35.46
CA LEU A 409 16.18 23.24 -35.88
C LEU A 409 15.60 24.00 -34.67
N ASP A 410 15.17 23.29 -33.62
CA ASP A 410 14.72 23.89 -32.35
C ASP A 410 15.87 24.68 -31.66
N LEU A 411 17.12 24.24 -31.84
CA LEU A 411 18.35 24.92 -31.41
C LEU A 411 18.83 26.02 -32.38
N GLY A 412 18.15 26.25 -33.51
CA GLY A 412 18.54 27.22 -34.55
C GLY A 412 19.78 26.85 -35.39
N GLN A 413 20.29 25.62 -35.26
CA GLN A 413 21.51 25.11 -35.90
C GLN A 413 21.23 24.62 -37.33
N ASN A 414 20.75 25.53 -38.18
CA ASN A 414 20.26 25.23 -39.53
C ASN A 414 21.29 24.54 -40.45
N GLU A 415 22.56 24.93 -40.40
CA GLU A 415 23.62 24.28 -41.20
C GLU A 415 23.78 22.79 -40.84
N GLU A 416 23.70 22.45 -39.55
CA GLU A 416 23.81 21.06 -39.11
C GLU A 416 22.55 20.27 -39.50
N ALA A 417 21.36 20.87 -39.36
CA ALA A 417 20.12 20.27 -39.85
C ALA A 417 20.18 19.97 -41.37
N ILE A 418 20.78 20.87 -42.19
CA ILE A 418 20.98 20.63 -43.62
C ILE A 418 21.91 19.43 -43.86
N LYS A 419 23.08 19.34 -43.23
CA LYS A 419 24.00 18.19 -43.37
C LYS A 419 23.32 16.86 -43.04
N GLN A 420 22.50 16.83 -41.99
CA GLN A 420 21.76 15.63 -41.61
C GLN A 420 20.64 15.28 -42.61
N TYR A 421 19.97 16.28 -43.20
CA TYR A 421 19.02 16.05 -44.31
C TYR A 421 19.73 15.55 -45.59
N GLU A 422 20.88 16.12 -45.96
CA GLU A 422 21.68 15.69 -47.11
C GLU A 422 22.10 14.21 -46.98
N TYR A 423 22.57 13.82 -45.79
CA TYR A 423 22.87 12.42 -45.48
C TYR A 423 21.64 11.52 -45.69
N LEU A 424 20.48 11.91 -45.15
CA LEU A 424 19.25 11.13 -45.32
C LEU A 424 18.85 11.00 -46.79
N ALA A 425 19.02 12.04 -47.60
CA ALA A 425 18.74 11.95 -49.02
C ALA A 425 19.72 11.02 -49.75
N GLY A 426 21.03 11.09 -49.46
CA GLY A 426 22.02 10.15 -49.96
C GLY A 426 21.70 8.69 -49.62
N TYR A 427 21.24 8.46 -48.38
CA TYR A 427 20.80 7.15 -47.90
C TYR A 427 19.55 6.61 -48.65
N TYR A 428 18.53 7.44 -48.85
CA TYR A 428 17.34 7.06 -49.61
C TYR A 428 17.66 6.83 -51.11
N LYS A 429 18.59 7.61 -51.67
CA LYS A 429 19.16 7.45 -53.02
C LYS A 429 19.86 6.10 -53.20
N GLU A 430 20.74 5.69 -52.28
CA GLU A 430 21.43 4.39 -52.34
C GLU A 430 20.45 3.20 -52.28
N ARG A 431 19.37 3.32 -51.53
CA ARG A 431 18.35 2.26 -51.38
C ARG A 431 17.27 2.26 -52.48
N GLY A 432 17.30 3.19 -53.44
CA GLY A 432 16.26 3.33 -54.45
C GLY A 432 14.88 3.74 -53.88
N ALA A 433 14.85 4.24 -52.65
CA ALA A 433 13.65 4.62 -51.91
C ALA A 433 13.26 6.05 -52.27
N THR A 434 12.56 6.18 -53.39
CA THR A 434 12.47 7.45 -54.10
C THR A 434 11.66 8.51 -53.39
N GLU A 435 10.46 8.18 -52.93
CA GLU A 435 9.45 9.19 -52.59
C GLU A 435 9.82 9.90 -51.28
N GLU A 436 10.50 9.19 -50.40
CA GLU A 436 11.10 9.69 -49.17
C GLU A 436 12.29 10.63 -49.48
N MET A 437 13.16 10.27 -50.44
CA MET A 437 14.19 11.19 -50.91
C MET A 437 13.59 12.44 -51.55
N ILE A 438 12.52 12.30 -52.34
CA ILE A 438 11.80 13.41 -52.97
C ILE A 438 11.26 14.37 -51.91
N GLN A 439 10.74 13.85 -50.79
CA GLN A 439 10.32 14.69 -49.67
C GLN A 439 11.49 15.38 -48.97
N ILE A 440 12.65 14.73 -48.80
CA ILE A 440 13.81 15.35 -48.13
C ILE A 440 14.49 16.42 -48.99
N TYR A 441 14.68 16.18 -50.29
CA TYR A 441 15.17 17.22 -51.20
C TYR A 441 14.23 18.43 -51.24
N ARG A 442 12.90 18.24 -51.13
CA ARG A 442 11.94 19.34 -50.93
C ARG A 442 12.09 20.04 -49.57
N LYS A 443 12.45 19.33 -48.49
CA LYS A 443 12.71 19.92 -47.17
C LYS A 443 14.01 20.74 -47.14
N ILE A 444 15.09 20.26 -47.78
CA ILE A 444 16.34 21.05 -47.90
C ILE A 444 16.04 22.32 -48.70
N LEU A 445 15.36 22.19 -49.85
CA LEU A 445 14.93 23.32 -50.69
C LEU A 445 13.93 24.28 -50.01
N ALA A 446 13.38 23.94 -48.84
CA ALA A 446 12.57 24.85 -48.04
C ALA A 446 13.41 25.70 -47.07
N ILE A 447 14.57 25.19 -46.63
CA ILE A 447 15.52 25.86 -45.72
C ILE A 447 16.54 26.68 -46.53
N ASP A 448 17.13 26.07 -47.57
CA ASP A 448 18.02 26.73 -48.54
C ASP A 448 17.50 26.49 -49.96
N LYS A 449 16.99 27.55 -50.58
CA LYS A 449 16.27 27.52 -51.87
C LYS A 449 17.18 27.46 -53.10
N GLU A 450 18.48 27.78 -52.94
CA GLU A 450 19.42 27.98 -54.05
C GLU A 450 20.16 26.69 -54.46
N ARG A 451 19.91 25.57 -53.76
CA ARG A 451 20.51 24.25 -54.00
C ARG A 451 20.05 23.57 -55.29
N SER A 452 20.60 24.06 -56.41
CA SER A 452 20.35 23.57 -57.77
C SER A 452 20.73 22.10 -58.00
N ASP A 453 21.75 21.60 -57.28
CA ASP A 453 22.24 20.23 -57.29
C ASP A 453 21.17 19.23 -56.84
N ILE A 454 20.54 19.53 -55.70
CA ILE A 454 19.49 18.74 -55.04
C ILE A 454 18.23 18.60 -55.91
N ARG A 455 17.97 19.58 -56.79
CA ARG A 455 16.79 19.61 -57.65
C ARG A 455 16.86 18.60 -58.80
N ALA A 456 18.03 18.41 -59.40
CA ALA A 456 18.19 17.52 -60.57
C ALA A 456 18.19 16.04 -60.19
N GLU A 457 18.59 15.70 -58.97
CA GLU A 457 18.69 14.31 -58.53
C GLU A 457 17.34 13.74 -58.07
N LEU A 458 16.41 14.63 -57.70
CA LEU A 458 14.99 14.38 -57.41
C LEU A 458 14.28 13.48 -58.46
N GLU A 459 14.54 13.75 -59.74
CA GLU A 459 13.81 13.16 -60.87
C GLU A 459 14.23 11.72 -61.18
N LYS A 460 15.42 11.33 -60.74
CA LYS A 460 16.16 10.19 -61.31
C LYS A 460 15.75 8.82 -60.74
N LEU A 461 15.07 8.78 -59.60
CA LEU A 461 15.13 7.62 -58.70
C LEU A 461 13.94 6.64 -58.71
N LEU A 462 12.86 6.89 -59.46
CA LEU A 462 11.53 6.23 -59.33
C LEU A 462 11.48 4.72 -59.75
N SER A 463 12.30 3.78 -59.19
CA SER A 463 12.62 2.50 -59.90
C SER A 463 13.00 1.05 -59.30
N LYS A 464 12.93 0.64 -57.98
CA LYS A 464 12.94 -0.81 -57.34
C LYS A 464 14.26 -1.36 -56.64
N GLY A 465 14.44 -2.51 -55.88
CA GLY A 465 13.76 -3.84 -55.58
C GLY A 465 14.31 -4.74 -54.35
N GLU A 466 14.23 -6.12 -54.30
CA GLU A 466 14.45 -7.05 -53.09
C GLU A 466 15.14 -8.50 -53.35
N LYS A 467 15.28 -9.61 -52.52
CA LYS A 467 14.78 -10.19 -51.19
C LYS A 467 15.72 -11.29 -50.44
N LYS A 468 15.28 -12.47 -49.84
CA LYS A 468 16.01 -13.33 -48.78
C LYS A 468 15.71 -14.91 -48.60
N ARG A 469 16.44 -15.80 -47.77
CA ARG A 469 16.11 -17.22 -47.14
C ARG A 469 17.18 -18.06 -46.19
N GLY A 470 16.93 -19.30 -45.52
CA GLY A 470 17.76 -20.23 -44.54
C GLY A 470 17.17 -21.70 -44.07
N SER A 471 17.51 -22.76 -43.18
CA SER A 471 18.51 -23.44 -42.14
C SER A 471 18.04 -24.94 -41.59
N ALA A 472 18.46 -25.95 -40.67
CA ALA A 472 19.57 -26.62 -39.77
C ALA A 472 19.25 -28.10 -39.05
N ALA A 473 20.10 -28.92 -38.25
CA ALA A 473 19.85 -30.36 -37.63
C ALA A 473 20.63 -31.08 -36.33
N VAL A 474 20.69 -32.48 -36.05
CA VAL A 474 20.71 -33.37 -34.72
C VAL A 474 21.45 -34.88 -34.69
N TRP A 475 21.75 -35.97 -33.80
CA TRP A 475 21.79 -36.69 -32.35
C TRP A 475 22.69 -38.10 -32.23
N ILE A 476 22.87 -39.22 -31.33
CA ILE A 476 22.62 -39.94 -29.92
C ILE A 476 23.43 -41.36 -29.54
N GLY A 477 23.41 -42.10 -28.32
CA GLY A 477 24.06 -43.51 -27.95
C GLY A 477 23.90 -44.35 -26.52
N VAL A 478 24.38 -45.66 -26.21
CA VAL A 478 24.19 -46.55 -24.89
C VAL A 478 24.95 -48.01 -24.59
N VAL A 479 24.98 -48.69 -23.33
CA VAL A 479 25.03 -50.23 -22.85
C VAL A 479 26.01 -50.93 -21.69
N VAL A 480 25.81 -52.19 -21.05
CA VAL A 480 26.45 -52.89 -19.77
C VAL A 480 26.41 -54.53 -19.48
N ALA A 481 27.27 -55.31 -18.64
CA ALA A 481 27.09 -56.77 -18.05
C ALA A 481 28.10 -57.55 -16.99
N VAL A 482 27.76 -58.78 -16.42
CA VAL A 482 28.57 -60.00 -15.86
C VAL A 482 28.53 -60.48 -14.32
N VAL A 483 28.72 -61.82 -13.93
CA VAL A 483 28.43 -62.50 -12.56
C VAL A 483 29.10 -63.93 -12.12
N VAL A 484 29.34 -64.23 -10.78
CA VAL A 484 29.46 -65.51 -9.87
C VAL A 484 30.49 -66.72 -9.93
N GLY A 485 30.92 -67.29 -8.74
CA GLY A 485 31.46 -68.70 -8.58
C GLY A 485 31.94 -69.25 -7.18
N VAL A 486 32.08 -70.61 -7.04
CA VAL A 486 32.85 -71.46 -6.04
C VAL A 486 32.32 -71.76 -4.59
N GLY A 487 32.55 -73.01 -4.13
CA GLY A 487 32.41 -73.51 -2.74
C GLY A 487 33.11 -74.88 -2.49
N ALA A 488 32.67 -75.64 -1.46
CA ALA A 488 32.86 -77.11 -1.26
C ALA A 488 34.12 -77.74 -0.58
N PHE A 489 35.04 -77.02 0.08
CA PHE A 489 36.29 -77.63 0.61
C PHE A 489 36.19 -78.49 1.91
N PHE A 490 35.43 -78.08 2.94
CA PHE A 490 35.71 -78.45 4.35
C PHE A 490 35.03 -79.71 4.94
N PHE A 491 34.74 -80.76 4.17
CA PHE A 491 33.85 -81.86 4.59
C PHE A 491 34.45 -82.91 5.58
N TRP A 492 35.78 -83.06 5.67
CA TRP A 492 36.43 -84.31 6.16
C TRP A 492 36.50 -84.52 7.70
N ARG A 493 36.29 -83.51 8.54
CA ARG A 493 36.91 -83.42 9.88
C ARG A 493 36.11 -83.96 11.10
N TYR A 494 34.93 -84.57 10.95
CA TYR A 494 33.92 -84.56 12.04
C TYR A 494 33.69 -85.87 12.86
N ASN A 495 34.41 -86.97 12.62
CA ASN A 495 33.73 -88.29 12.62
C ASN A 495 34.11 -89.38 13.66
N SER A 496 34.50 -89.08 14.92
CA SER A 496 34.99 -90.12 15.86
C SER A 496 34.31 -90.31 17.24
N ALA A 497 33.45 -89.41 17.74
CA ALA A 497 32.86 -89.52 19.10
C ALA A 497 31.31 -89.67 19.12
N ALA A 498 30.78 -90.81 18.62
CA ALA A 498 29.33 -91.06 18.49
C ALA A 498 28.69 -91.96 19.54
N GLN A 499 29.40 -93.01 19.98
CA GLN A 499 28.78 -94.18 20.61
C GLN A 499 27.90 -93.78 21.80
N ALA A 500 28.45 -93.02 22.75
CA ALA A 500 27.79 -92.61 23.99
C ALA A 500 26.67 -91.57 23.81
N THR A 501 26.53 -90.94 22.63
CA THR A 501 25.38 -90.06 22.38
C THR A 501 24.10 -90.85 22.11
N PHE A 502 24.18 -92.15 21.78
CA PHE A 502 23.05 -92.94 21.31
C PHE A 502 21.96 -93.13 22.38
N ASP A 503 22.28 -93.85 23.46
CA ASP A 503 21.26 -94.40 24.36
C ASP A 503 20.46 -93.30 25.09
N SER A 504 21.16 -92.24 25.56
CA SER A 504 20.56 -91.07 26.22
C SER A 504 19.51 -90.32 25.38
N LEU A 505 19.45 -90.54 24.06
CA LEU A 505 18.47 -89.88 23.19
C LEU A 505 17.17 -90.66 23.05
N SER A 506 17.20 -91.99 23.23
CA SER A 506 16.02 -92.83 23.04
C SER A 506 14.94 -92.51 24.09
N ASP A 507 15.33 -92.42 25.35
CA ASP A 507 14.42 -92.13 26.47
C ASP A 507 13.85 -90.71 26.37
N ARG A 508 14.69 -89.74 26.03
CA ARG A 508 14.32 -88.32 25.91
C ARG A 508 13.48 -88.02 24.66
N ILE A 509 13.57 -88.85 23.63
CA ILE A 509 12.59 -88.85 22.52
C ILE A 509 11.25 -89.39 23.03
N SER A 510 11.28 -90.54 23.72
CA SER A 510 10.08 -91.27 24.15
C SER A 510 9.18 -90.45 25.08
N SER A 511 9.75 -89.65 25.99
CA SER A 511 8.98 -88.78 26.89
C SER A 511 8.26 -87.60 26.20
N LEU A 512 8.52 -87.36 24.92
CA LEU A 512 7.92 -86.29 24.11
C LEU A 512 6.94 -86.81 23.03
N MET A 513 6.62 -88.10 23.03
CA MET A 513 5.81 -88.77 22.00
C MET A 513 4.29 -88.61 22.17
N SER A 514 3.79 -87.44 22.60
CA SER A 514 2.36 -87.10 22.59
C SER A 514 2.12 -85.63 22.24
N GLU A 515 0.94 -85.30 21.66
CA GLU A 515 0.60 -83.91 21.32
C GLU A 515 0.51 -83.05 22.61
N ASP A 516 -0.16 -83.54 23.66
CA ASP A 516 -0.31 -82.85 24.96
C ASP A 516 1.00 -82.57 25.71
N ALA A 517 2.06 -83.38 25.48
CA ALA A 517 3.37 -83.14 26.07
C ALA A 517 4.13 -82.06 25.28
N LEU A 518 3.99 -82.05 23.96
CA LEU A 518 4.62 -81.05 23.09
C LEU A 518 3.94 -79.68 23.21
N GLU A 519 2.61 -79.62 23.30
CA GLU A 519 1.87 -78.35 23.32
C GLU A 519 2.24 -77.45 24.51
N ARG A 520 2.69 -78.02 25.64
CA ARG A 520 3.18 -77.32 26.84
C ARG A 520 4.43 -76.46 26.62
N TYR A 521 5.18 -76.71 25.55
CA TYR A 521 6.38 -75.95 25.19
C TYR A 521 6.07 -74.99 24.03
N SER A 522 6.68 -73.80 24.01
CA SER A 522 6.55 -72.86 22.89
C SER A 522 7.17 -73.42 21.59
N MET A 523 6.85 -72.83 20.44
CA MET A 523 7.35 -73.31 19.15
C MET A 523 8.88 -73.21 19.03
N GLU A 524 9.50 -72.24 19.73
CA GLU A 524 10.96 -72.06 19.81
C GLU A 524 11.58 -73.03 20.80
N GLU A 525 10.96 -73.31 21.94
CA GLU A 525 11.41 -74.36 22.87
C GLU A 525 11.28 -75.76 22.27
N ARG A 526 10.14 -76.12 21.65
CA ARG A 526 10.01 -77.37 20.90
C ARG A 526 11.05 -77.47 19.80
N ARG A 527 11.36 -76.35 19.13
CA ARG A 527 12.44 -76.33 18.13
C ARG A 527 13.80 -76.55 18.78
N SER A 528 14.12 -75.86 19.87
CA SER A 528 15.38 -76.00 20.60
C SER A 528 15.56 -77.42 21.16
N ILE A 529 14.51 -78.00 21.74
CA ILE A 529 14.47 -79.38 22.24
C ILE A 529 14.67 -80.37 21.08
N VAL A 530 13.90 -80.26 19.98
CA VAL A 530 14.04 -81.18 18.84
C VAL A 530 15.33 -80.94 18.06
N ASP A 531 15.86 -79.72 17.95
CA ASP A 531 17.14 -79.42 17.30
C ASP A 531 18.34 -79.79 18.21
N ASP A 532 18.22 -79.78 19.55
CA ASP A 532 19.20 -80.35 20.49
C ASP A 532 19.23 -81.88 20.43
N ILE A 533 18.06 -82.52 20.50
CA ILE A 533 17.92 -83.97 20.30
C ILE A 533 18.44 -84.35 18.91
N ARG A 534 18.02 -83.66 17.84
CA ARG A 534 18.50 -83.87 16.46
C ARG A 534 19.99 -83.60 16.32
N LYS A 535 20.55 -82.58 16.97
CA LYS A 535 21.99 -82.30 16.95
C LYS A 535 22.75 -83.46 17.58
N LYS A 536 22.30 -83.96 18.73
CA LYS A 536 22.89 -85.13 19.40
C LYS A 536 22.68 -86.43 18.59
N VAL A 537 21.51 -86.65 17.97
CA VAL A 537 21.27 -87.80 17.05
C VAL A 537 22.12 -87.68 15.79
N ASN A 538 22.33 -86.49 15.24
CA ASN A 538 23.17 -86.26 14.05
C ASN A 538 24.66 -86.13 14.38
N GLU A 539 25.03 -85.95 15.63
CA GLU A 539 26.39 -86.17 16.12
C GLU A 539 26.64 -87.68 16.24
N ALA A 540 25.74 -88.46 16.85
CA ALA A 540 25.81 -89.92 16.80
C ALA A 540 25.86 -90.43 15.34
N ALA A 541 24.84 -90.14 14.54
CA ALA A 541 24.73 -90.62 13.16
C ALA A 541 25.86 -90.13 12.24
N ARG A 542 26.51 -88.99 12.51
CA ARG A 542 27.78 -88.65 11.86
C ARG A 542 28.89 -89.51 12.42
N LYS A 543 29.27 -89.39 13.69
CA LYS A 543 30.50 -89.99 14.21
C LYS A 543 30.50 -91.54 14.22
N TYR A 544 29.37 -92.21 13.91
CA TYR A 544 29.27 -93.63 13.55
C TYR A 544 29.68 -93.96 12.09
N ARG A 545 29.51 -93.03 11.15
CA ARG A 545 29.52 -93.27 9.68
C ARG A 545 30.90 -93.52 9.04
N PHE A 546 31.97 -93.47 9.82
CA PHE A 546 33.34 -93.81 9.40
C PHE A 546 33.95 -94.93 10.27
N ALA A 547 33.13 -95.62 11.08
CA ALA A 547 33.54 -96.85 11.74
C ALA A 547 33.59 -97.99 10.70
N PHE A 548 34.75 -98.16 10.06
CA PHE A 548 35.01 -99.35 9.24
C PHE A 548 34.93 -100.60 10.13
N PHE A 549 34.17 -101.61 9.69
CA PHE A 549 33.95 -102.90 10.35
C PHE A 549 33.20 -102.89 11.71
N VAL A 550 31.96 -102.39 11.73
CA VAL A 550 30.77 -102.97 12.41
C VAL A 550 29.54 -102.27 11.82
N SER A 551 28.41 -102.97 11.61
CA SER A 551 27.19 -102.40 11.02
C SER A 551 26.58 -101.24 11.85
N PRO A 552 26.71 -99.97 11.43
CA PRO A 552 26.19 -98.84 12.21
C PRO A 552 24.73 -98.54 11.88
N GLU A 553 24.26 -99.02 10.72
CA GLU A 553 23.03 -98.56 10.08
C GLU A 553 21.78 -98.89 10.88
N GLU A 554 21.70 -100.07 11.49
CA GLU A 554 20.47 -100.55 12.13
C GLU A 554 20.16 -99.81 13.45
N LYS A 555 21.17 -99.58 14.28
CA LYS A 555 21.03 -98.72 15.46
C LYS A 555 20.75 -97.26 15.06
N VAL A 556 21.56 -96.69 14.16
CA VAL A 556 21.36 -95.30 13.71
C VAL A 556 19.97 -95.13 13.08
N ARG A 557 19.46 -96.12 12.35
CA ARG A 557 18.10 -96.18 11.81
C ARG A 557 17.04 -96.17 12.90
N LEU A 558 17.17 -96.94 13.98
CA LEU A 558 16.20 -96.91 15.10
C LEU A 558 16.07 -95.53 15.74
N LEU A 559 17.19 -94.85 16.08
CA LEU A 559 17.12 -93.47 16.56
C LEU A 559 16.64 -92.48 15.49
N GLN A 560 16.97 -92.70 14.21
CA GLN A 560 16.47 -91.85 13.13
C GLN A 560 14.98 -92.04 12.88
N ASP A 561 14.42 -93.25 13.06
CA ASP A 561 13.01 -93.54 12.86
C ASP A 561 12.18 -93.09 14.08
N ALA A 562 12.71 -93.22 15.30
CA ALA A 562 12.15 -92.58 16.50
C ALA A 562 12.20 -91.05 16.40
N LEU A 563 13.33 -90.47 15.99
CA LEU A 563 13.46 -89.03 15.76
C LEU A 563 12.59 -88.55 14.60
N LYS A 564 12.46 -89.29 13.48
CA LYS A 564 11.50 -88.98 12.41
C LYS A 564 10.09 -88.96 12.95
N SER A 565 9.73 -89.88 13.84
CA SER A 565 8.39 -89.96 14.43
C SER A 565 8.11 -88.76 15.34
N LEU A 566 9.05 -88.40 16.22
CA LEU A 566 8.96 -87.18 17.05
C LEU A 566 8.99 -85.91 16.20
N VAL A 567 9.83 -85.83 15.17
CA VAL A 567 9.87 -84.72 14.21
C VAL A 567 8.55 -84.62 13.45
N ALA A 568 7.94 -85.72 13.02
CA ALA A 568 6.66 -85.73 12.32
C ALA A 568 5.46 -85.46 13.24
N LEU A 569 5.57 -85.74 14.54
CA LEU A 569 4.59 -85.32 15.54
C LEU A 569 4.75 -83.82 15.84
N LYS A 570 5.96 -83.37 16.16
CA LYS A 570 6.31 -81.97 16.39
C LYS A 570 6.04 -81.09 15.16
N GLU A 571 6.24 -81.60 13.94
CA GLU A 571 5.83 -80.91 12.72
C GLU A 571 4.31 -80.92 12.53
N ARG A 572 3.56 -81.94 12.95
CA ARG A 572 2.09 -81.87 12.92
C ARG A 572 1.56 -80.82 13.90
N VAL A 573 2.06 -80.79 15.13
CA VAL A 573 1.70 -79.79 16.15
C VAL A 573 2.15 -78.38 15.72
N ASP A 574 3.40 -78.21 15.27
CA ASP A 574 3.89 -76.93 14.73
C ASP A 574 3.12 -76.50 13.47
N ARG A 575 2.75 -77.42 12.55
CA ARG A 575 1.92 -77.08 11.39
C ARG A 575 0.53 -76.63 11.84
N ARG A 576 -0.13 -77.34 12.77
CA ARG A 576 -1.44 -76.95 13.34
C ARG A 576 -1.37 -75.57 13.97
N GLN A 577 -0.36 -75.30 14.80
CA GLN A 577 -0.19 -74.00 15.47
C GLN A 577 0.22 -72.89 14.50
N ARG A 578 1.09 -73.16 13.52
CA ARG A 578 1.42 -72.20 12.45
C ARG A 578 0.21 -71.89 11.57
N SER A 579 -0.62 -72.88 11.23
CA SER A 579 -1.85 -72.66 10.47
C SER A 579 -2.89 -71.87 11.26
N ARG A 580 -3.00 -72.05 12.59
CA ARG A 580 -3.81 -71.18 13.45
C ARG A 580 -3.29 -69.74 13.43
N LEU A 581 -2.03 -69.54 13.80
CA LEU A 581 -1.40 -68.22 13.84
C LEU A 581 -1.37 -67.52 12.47
N ALA A 582 -1.24 -68.27 11.36
CA ALA A 582 -1.31 -67.71 10.01
C ALA A 582 -2.71 -67.21 9.65
N ARG A 583 -3.78 -67.95 10.01
CA ARG A 583 -5.17 -67.52 9.82
C ARG A 583 -5.48 -66.27 10.63
N GLU A 584 -5.04 -66.22 11.89
CA GLU A 584 -5.20 -65.04 12.77
C GLU A 584 -4.43 -63.84 12.22
N ARG A 585 -3.19 -64.04 11.72
CA ARG A 585 -2.40 -62.99 11.05
C ARG A 585 -3.07 -62.49 9.77
N GLU A 586 -3.64 -63.37 8.97
CA GLU A 586 -4.36 -63.01 7.75
C GLU A 586 -5.64 -62.22 8.06
N GLN A 587 -6.40 -62.64 9.09
CA GLN A 587 -7.59 -61.91 9.56
C GLN A 587 -7.22 -60.52 10.08
N VAL A 588 -6.18 -60.40 10.92
CA VAL A 588 -5.74 -59.11 11.47
C VAL A 588 -5.12 -58.21 10.39
N ALA A 589 -4.41 -58.77 9.40
CA ALA A 589 -3.95 -58.02 8.23
C ALA A 589 -5.15 -57.48 7.42
N LYS A 590 -6.20 -58.29 7.22
CA LYS A 590 -7.45 -57.85 6.56
C LYS A 590 -8.14 -56.74 7.34
N ARG A 591 -8.29 -56.85 8.67
CA ARG A 591 -8.85 -55.77 9.52
C ARG A 591 -8.00 -54.50 9.51
N LEU A 592 -6.67 -54.61 9.49
CA LEU A 592 -5.80 -53.43 9.42
C LEU A 592 -5.86 -52.75 8.04
N ALA A 593 -6.04 -53.51 6.96
CA ALA A 593 -6.31 -52.97 5.63
C ALA A 593 -7.71 -52.33 5.53
N GLU A 594 -8.73 -52.95 6.15
CA GLU A 594 -10.09 -52.42 6.29
C GLU A 594 -10.10 -51.09 7.06
N ALA A 595 -9.36 -51.00 8.18
CA ALA A 595 -9.22 -49.77 8.95
C ALA A 595 -8.52 -48.64 8.17
N ARG A 596 -7.45 -48.96 7.43
CA ARG A 596 -6.79 -48.01 6.51
C ARG A 596 -7.76 -47.52 5.45
N ARG A 597 -8.51 -48.44 4.82
CA ARG A 597 -9.55 -48.10 3.84
C ARG A 597 -10.63 -47.20 4.45
N CYS A 598 -11.12 -47.48 5.65
CA CYS A 598 -12.10 -46.61 6.32
C CYS A 598 -11.52 -45.22 6.64
N TYR A 599 -10.26 -45.14 7.03
CA TYR A 599 -9.56 -43.87 7.26
C TYR A 599 -9.44 -43.04 5.97
N ASP A 600 -9.02 -43.65 4.86
CA ASP A 600 -8.89 -42.97 3.56
C ASP A 600 -10.24 -42.68 2.87
N GLU A 601 -11.29 -43.47 3.14
CA GLU A 601 -12.69 -43.19 2.77
C GLU A 601 -13.37 -42.16 3.72
N CYS A 602 -12.61 -41.48 4.57
CA CYS A 602 -13.08 -40.46 5.51
C CYS A 602 -14.15 -40.94 6.52
N ARG A 603 -14.11 -42.24 6.87
CA ARG A 603 -14.95 -42.90 7.89
C ARG A 603 -14.13 -43.14 9.16
N LEU A 604 -13.71 -42.05 9.81
CA LEU A 604 -12.82 -42.10 10.97
C LEU A 604 -13.38 -42.89 12.16
N ASN A 605 -14.70 -42.82 12.42
CA ASN A 605 -15.34 -43.59 13.49
C ASN A 605 -15.15 -45.11 13.29
N ASP A 606 -15.40 -45.60 12.07
CA ASP A 606 -15.24 -47.02 11.71
C ASP A 606 -13.77 -47.45 11.82
N ALA A 607 -12.86 -46.61 11.32
CA ALA A 607 -11.41 -46.85 11.42
C ALA A 607 -10.95 -46.96 12.88
N VAL A 608 -11.36 -46.02 13.75
CA VAL A 608 -11.05 -46.03 15.19
C VAL A 608 -11.52 -47.33 15.85
N ALA A 609 -12.77 -47.75 15.61
CA ALA A 609 -13.32 -48.96 16.21
C ALA A 609 -12.57 -50.23 15.78
N ILE A 610 -12.21 -50.35 14.49
CA ILE A 610 -11.45 -51.50 13.99
C ILE A 610 -10.02 -51.51 14.54
N LEU A 611 -9.38 -50.34 14.66
CA LEU A 611 -8.02 -50.22 15.21
C LEU A 611 -7.96 -50.57 16.70
N GLN A 612 -8.98 -50.19 17.47
CA GLN A 612 -9.12 -50.57 18.88
C GLN A 612 -9.25 -52.09 19.05
N ASP A 613 -10.12 -52.76 18.27
CA ASP A 613 -10.24 -54.22 18.24
C ASP A 613 -8.91 -54.92 17.88
N VAL A 614 -8.16 -54.42 16.89
CA VAL A 614 -6.84 -54.97 16.52
C VAL A 614 -5.83 -54.85 17.66
N ILE A 615 -5.85 -53.75 18.41
CA ILE A 615 -4.99 -53.55 19.59
C ILE A 615 -5.43 -54.46 20.75
N GLU A 616 -6.73 -54.59 21.02
CA GLU A 616 -7.26 -55.46 22.08
C GLU A 616 -7.00 -56.95 21.80
N ARG A 617 -7.08 -57.40 20.55
CA ARG A 617 -6.66 -58.76 20.16
C ARG A 617 -5.18 -59.00 20.43
N SER A 618 -4.33 -57.98 20.22
CA SER A 618 -2.89 -58.09 20.47
C SER A 618 -2.51 -58.19 21.95
N SER A 619 -3.33 -57.68 22.87
CA SER A 619 -3.11 -57.89 24.32
C SER A 619 -3.63 -59.25 24.81
N LYS A 620 -4.61 -59.84 24.12
CA LYS A 620 -5.15 -61.18 24.45
C LYS A 620 -4.26 -62.33 23.96
N GLU A 621 -3.73 -62.25 22.74
CA GLU A 621 -2.80 -63.27 22.20
C GLU A 621 -1.55 -62.63 21.52
N PRO A 622 -0.50 -62.28 22.29
CA PRO A 622 0.67 -61.56 21.77
C PRO A 622 1.46 -62.28 20.65
N GLY A 623 1.35 -63.62 20.55
CA GLY A 623 1.98 -64.39 19.47
C GLY A 623 1.21 -64.34 18.13
N ALA A 624 -0.09 -64.06 18.17
CA ALA A 624 -0.93 -64.00 16.98
C ALA A 624 -0.64 -62.73 16.16
N VAL A 625 -0.61 -61.55 16.80
CA VAL A 625 -0.47 -60.26 16.12
C VAL A 625 1.01 -59.83 16.02
N PRO A 626 1.57 -59.60 14.81
CA PRO A 626 2.92 -59.07 14.66
C PRO A 626 3.05 -57.67 15.29
N ALA A 627 4.13 -57.44 16.04
CA ALA A 627 4.37 -56.15 16.71
C ALA A 627 4.44 -54.95 15.73
N SER A 628 4.79 -55.19 14.47
CA SER A 628 4.72 -54.19 13.39
C SER A 628 3.28 -53.75 13.09
N TYR A 629 2.31 -54.68 13.10
CA TYR A 629 0.89 -54.36 12.92
C TYR A 629 0.32 -53.64 14.15
N VAL A 630 0.71 -54.03 15.37
CA VAL A 630 0.31 -53.29 16.59
C VAL A 630 0.85 -51.85 16.58
N ARG A 631 2.11 -51.65 16.13
CA ARG A 631 2.70 -50.32 15.98
C ARG A 631 1.93 -49.48 14.96
N GLN A 632 1.67 -50.03 13.76
CA GLN A 632 0.89 -49.34 12.73
C GLN A 632 -0.54 -49.04 13.18
N ALA A 633 -1.19 -49.95 13.91
CA ALA A 633 -2.54 -49.75 14.42
C ALA A 633 -2.59 -48.62 15.46
N LYS A 634 -1.64 -48.58 16.41
CA LYS A 634 -1.52 -47.50 17.39
C LYS A 634 -1.21 -46.15 16.73
N GLU A 635 -0.31 -46.13 15.75
CA GLU A 635 0.05 -44.90 15.02
C GLU A 635 -1.15 -44.32 14.24
N LEU A 636 -1.89 -45.18 13.52
CA LEU A 636 -3.07 -44.75 12.76
C LEU A 636 -4.24 -44.36 13.68
N LEU A 637 -4.41 -45.04 14.82
CA LEU A 637 -5.41 -44.70 15.83
C LEU A 637 -5.15 -43.32 16.44
N SER A 638 -3.89 -43.02 16.80
CA SER A 638 -3.51 -41.69 17.31
C SER A 638 -3.76 -40.59 16.27
N LYS A 639 -3.47 -40.85 14.98
CA LYS A 639 -3.75 -39.90 13.88
C LYS A 639 -5.25 -39.65 13.71
N ALA A 640 -6.07 -40.70 13.64
CA ALA A 640 -7.51 -40.59 13.51
C ALA A 640 -8.16 -39.85 14.70
N LEU A 641 -7.79 -40.20 15.94
CA LEU A 641 -8.31 -39.53 17.14
C LEU A 641 -7.86 -38.06 17.25
N TRP A 642 -6.65 -37.74 16.77
CA TRP A 642 -6.17 -36.36 16.69
C TRP A 642 -6.96 -35.54 15.66
N GLU A 643 -7.13 -36.05 14.43
CA GLU A 643 -7.96 -35.38 13.39
C GLU A 643 -9.39 -35.15 13.89
N MET A 644 -10.03 -36.15 14.49
CA MET A 644 -11.40 -36.03 15.03
C MET A 644 -11.51 -35.00 16.17
N ARG A 645 -10.48 -34.85 17.02
CA ARG A 645 -10.48 -33.86 18.10
C ARG A 645 -10.23 -32.46 17.56
N GLN A 646 -9.24 -32.29 16.70
CA GLN A 646 -8.87 -30.99 16.13
C GLN A 646 -9.97 -30.43 15.22
N ALA A 647 -10.61 -31.28 14.41
CA ALA A 647 -11.71 -30.87 13.56
C ALA A 647 -12.88 -30.25 14.36
N LYS A 648 -13.25 -30.86 15.49
CA LYS A 648 -14.32 -30.37 16.37
C LYS A 648 -13.97 -29.05 17.05
N ILE A 649 -12.72 -28.87 17.47
CA ILE A 649 -12.24 -27.61 18.05
C ILE A 649 -12.31 -26.49 16.99
N LEU A 650 -11.66 -26.69 15.83
CA LEU A 650 -11.63 -25.71 14.74
C LEU A 650 -13.04 -25.38 14.20
N HIS A 651 -13.95 -26.35 14.15
CA HIS A 651 -15.33 -26.12 13.73
C HIS A 651 -16.10 -25.26 14.74
N ASN A 652 -16.02 -25.61 16.03
CA ASN A 652 -16.74 -24.89 17.08
C ASN A 652 -16.22 -23.45 17.24
N GLU A 653 -14.91 -23.26 17.20
CA GLU A 653 -14.29 -21.93 17.22
C GLU A 653 -14.72 -21.08 16.01
N ALA A 654 -14.68 -21.64 14.79
CA ALA A 654 -15.12 -20.92 13.59
C ALA A 654 -16.60 -20.49 13.67
N VAL A 655 -17.46 -21.33 14.25
CA VAL A 655 -18.89 -21.02 14.45
C VAL A 655 -19.11 -19.97 15.56
N ILE A 656 -18.19 -19.85 16.53
CA ILE A 656 -18.21 -18.79 17.54
C ILE A 656 -17.74 -17.47 16.91
N ASP A 657 -16.63 -17.48 16.17
CA ASP A 657 -16.09 -16.30 15.49
C ASP A 657 -17.12 -15.68 14.53
N GLU A 658 -17.80 -16.50 13.70
CA GLU A 658 -18.80 -16.01 12.74
C GLU A 658 -20.00 -15.36 13.46
N ARG A 659 -20.39 -15.88 14.63
CA ARG A 659 -21.45 -15.29 15.48
C ARG A 659 -21.04 -13.98 16.14
N ASN A 660 -19.74 -13.83 16.44
CA ASN A 660 -19.16 -12.60 16.97
C ASN A 660 -18.90 -11.55 15.87
N GLY A 661 -19.03 -11.92 14.58
CA GLY A 661 -18.82 -11.06 13.42
C GLY A 661 -17.41 -11.11 12.83
N ASP A 662 -16.48 -11.92 13.37
CA ASP A 662 -15.16 -12.11 12.78
C ASP A 662 -15.20 -13.17 11.66
N ILE A 663 -15.67 -12.73 10.49
CA ILE A 663 -15.78 -13.56 9.30
C ILE A 663 -14.40 -14.01 8.78
N ARG A 664 -13.35 -13.22 9.03
CA ARG A 664 -11.97 -13.54 8.61
C ARG A 664 -11.40 -14.69 9.42
N SER A 665 -11.52 -14.65 10.76
CA SER A 665 -11.09 -15.75 11.62
C SER A 665 -11.94 -17.00 11.38
N ALA A 666 -13.27 -16.87 11.28
CA ALA A 666 -14.16 -17.98 10.98
C ALA A 666 -13.74 -18.71 9.68
N PHE A 667 -13.53 -17.95 8.59
CA PHE A 667 -13.05 -18.48 7.33
C PHE A 667 -11.68 -19.18 7.45
N LEU A 668 -10.72 -18.55 8.13
CA LEU A 668 -9.37 -19.08 8.28
C LEU A 668 -9.35 -20.38 9.10
N LYS A 669 -10.15 -20.46 10.18
CA LYS A 669 -10.32 -21.69 10.96
C LYS A 669 -10.98 -22.79 10.13
N MET A 670 -11.99 -22.50 9.32
CA MET A 670 -12.59 -23.48 8.39
C MET A 670 -11.63 -23.96 7.30
N LYS A 671 -10.82 -23.06 6.71
CA LYS A 671 -9.74 -23.44 5.78
C LYS A 671 -8.67 -24.30 6.44
N THR A 672 -8.32 -24.00 7.69
CA THR A 672 -7.37 -24.78 8.50
C THR A 672 -7.91 -26.17 8.81
N LEU A 673 -9.21 -26.30 9.10
CA LEU A 673 -9.90 -27.56 9.29
C LEU A 673 -9.80 -28.43 8.02
N LEU A 674 -10.17 -27.88 6.86
CA LEU A 674 -10.07 -28.57 5.57
C LEU A 674 -8.64 -29.01 5.22
N ALA A 675 -7.63 -28.22 5.59
CA ALA A 675 -6.23 -28.53 5.31
C ALA A 675 -5.61 -29.56 6.29
N ARG A 676 -5.93 -29.47 7.59
CA ARG A 676 -5.30 -30.30 8.64
C ARG A 676 -6.10 -31.56 9.01
N CYS A 677 -7.42 -31.55 8.84
CA CYS A 677 -8.32 -32.65 9.21
C CYS A 677 -9.29 -33.04 8.08
N PRO A 678 -8.83 -33.22 6.82
CA PRO A 678 -9.69 -33.42 5.65
C PRO A 678 -10.59 -34.65 5.72
N ARG A 679 -10.24 -35.65 6.55
CA ARG A 679 -10.99 -36.90 6.71
C ARG A 679 -12.13 -36.82 7.73
N SER A 680 -12.26 -35.69 8.43
CA SER A 680 -13.26 -35.51 9.49
C SER A 680 -14.69 -35.36 8.95
N GLU A 681 -15.67 -35.70 9.78
CA GLU A 681 -17.09 -35.46 9.47
C GLU A 681 -17.40 -33.96 9.39
N GLU A 682 -16.69 -33.15 10.18
CA GLU A 682 -16.81 -31.70 10.19
C GLU A 682 -16.30 -31.11 8.85
N ALA A 683 -15.16 -31.59 8.32
CA ALA A 683 -14.62 -31.17 7.03
C ALA A 683 -15.62 -31.37 5.86
N GLN A 684 -16.31 -32.51 5.84
CA GLN A 684 -17.32 -32.83 4.82
C GLN A 684 -18.54 -31.87 4.85
N LYS A 685 -18.74 -31.18 5.97
CA LYS A 685 -19.89 -30.31 6.24
C LYS A 685 -19.53 -28.81 6.20
N VAL A 686 -18.26 -28.45 6.00
CA VAL A 686 -17.80 -27.05 5.92
C VAL A 686 -18.47 -26.31 4.76
N LEU A 687 -19.04 -25.15 5.09
CA LEU A 687 -19.37 -24.11 4.12
C LEU A 687 -18.56 -22.86 4.46
N LEU A 688 -17.70 -22.43 3.55
CA LEU A 688 -16.88 -21.23 3.75
C LEU A 688 -17.80 -20.00 3.77
N PRO A 689 -17.70 -19.13 4.80
CA PRO A 689 -18.40 -17.86 4.80
C PRO A 689 -17.70 -16.89 3.85
N LEU A 690 -18.49 -16.09 3.14
CA LEU A 690 -18.06 -15.00 2.29
C LEU A 690 -18.91 -13.78 2.63
N GLU A 691 -18.28 -12.75 3.17
CA GLU A 691 -18.91 -11.46 3.39
C GLU A 691 -19.07 -10.69 2.07
N VAL A 692 -20.25 -10.15 1.81
CA VAL A 692 -20.54 -9.27 0.66
C VAL A 692 -20.93 -7.89 1.19
N GLU A 693 -19.97 -6.97 1.14
CA GLU A 693 -20.20 -5.53 1.35
C GLU A 693 -20.48 -4.85 0.00
N THR A 694 -21.32 -3.81 0.00
CA THR A 694 -21.50 -2.98 -1.20
C THR A 694 -21.44 -1.51 -0.83
N GLU A 695 -20.86 -0.68 -1.69
CA GLU A 695 -20.84 0.77 -1.51
C GLU A 695 -21.67 1.46 -2.60
N PRO A 696 -22.73 2.22 -2.26
CA PRO A 696 -23.28 2.41 -0.91
C PRO A 696 -24.07 1.18 -0.39
N ALA A 697 -24.07 0.97 0.93
CA ALA A 697 -24.66 -0.20 1.61
C ALA A 697 -26.18 -0.35 1.47
N GLY A 698 -26.70 -1.55 1.75
CA GLY A 698 -28.12 -1.88 1.62
C GLY A 698 -28.60 -2.18 0.20
N ALA A 699 -27.68 -2.57 -0.70
CA ALA A 699 -28.02 -3.14 -2.00
C ALA A 699 -28.61 -4.55 -1.86
N GLU A 700 -29.34 -5.02 -2.86
CA GLU A 700 -29.81 -6.40 -2.91
C GLU A 700 -28.70 -7.32 -3.44
N VAL A 701 -28.32 -8.29 -2.63
CA VAL A 701 -27.36 -9.36 -2.96
C VAL A 701 -28.16 -10.62 -3.21
N VAL A 702 -28.16 -11.11 -4.45
CA VAL A 702 -28.99 -12.24 -4.91
C VAL A 702 -28.09 -13.43 -5.22
N VAL A 703 -28.30 -14.53 -4.48
CA VAL A 703 -27.48 -15.75 -4.58
C VAL A 703 -28.39 -16.97 -4.54
N ASN A 704 -28.29 -17.83 -5.56
CA ASN A 704 -29.12 -19.04 -5.70
C ASN A 704 -30.64 -18.75 -5.52
N GLY A 705 -31.11 -17.64 -6.10
CA GLY A 705 -32.50 -17.17 -6.02
C GLY A 705 -32.91 -16.53 -4.67
N LYS A 706 -32.05 -16.54 -3.64
CA LYS A 706 -32.32 -15.89 -2.36
C LYS A 706 -31.78 -14.45 -2.36
N VAL A 707 -32.64 -13.50 -2.02
CA VAL A 707 -32.30 -12.08 -1.89
C VAL A 707 -31.90 -11.78 -0.43
N ARG A 708 -30.79 -11.07 -0.25
CA ARG A 708 -30.30 -10.51 1.03
C ARG A 708 -29.99 -9.02 0.83
N LYS A 709 -29.73 -8.28 1.91
CA LYS A 709 -29.22 -6.90 1.84
C LYS A 709 -27.81 -6.81 2.39
N SER A 710 -26.94 -6.04 1.72
CA SER A 710 -25.56 -5.80 2.16
C SER A 710 -25.46 -4.85 3.37
N PRO A 711 -24.46 -5.00 4.25
CA PRO A 711 -23.49 -6.10 4.30
C PRO A 711 -24.15 -7.43 4.69
N THR A 712 -23.71 -8.55 4.12
CA THR A 712 -24.28 -9.87 4.42
C THR A 712 -23.27 -11.00 4.21
N VAL A 713 -23.32 -12.01 5.08
CA VAL A 713 -22.56 -13.26 4.90
C VAL A 713 -23.36 -14.23 4.04
N ILE A 714 -22.68 -14.86 3.07
CA ILE A 714 -23.19 -16.00 2.29
C ILE A 714 -22.28 -17.22 2.50
N HIS A 715 -22.88 -18.40 2.56
CA HIS A 715 -22.17 -19.66 2.81
C HIS A 715 -22.07 -20.47 1.52
N ARG A 716 -20.86 -20.90 1.14
CA ARG A 716 -20.58 -21.66 -0.09
C ARG A 716 -19.75 -22.91 0.17
N ARG A 717 -19.82 -23.90 -0.73
CA ARG A 717 -18.93 -25.06 -0.66
C ARG A 717 -17.52 -24.68 -1.15
N PRO A 718 -16.44 -25.25 -0.57
CA PRO A 718 -15.09 -25.10 -1.11
C PRO A 718 -15.02 -25.58 -2.55
N ASN A 719 -14.19 -24.94 -3.39
CA ASN A 719 -13.96 -25.30 -4.80
C ASN A 719 -15.25 -25.40 -5.67
N VAL A 720 -16.29 -24.63 -5.34
CA VAL A 720 -17.52 -24.54 -6.14
C VAL A 720 -17.82 -23.08 -6.47
N ASP A 721 -17.87 -22.76 -7.76
CA ASP A 721 -18.25 -21.44 -8.27
C ASP A 721 -19.61 -21.01 -7.73
N ILE A 722 -19.66 -19.79 -7.16
CA ILE A 722 -20.91 -19.17 -6.73
C ILE A 722 -21.18 -17.89 -7.53
N ARG A 723 -22.41 -17.77 -8.03
CA ARG A 723 -22.86 -16.57 -8.74
C ARG A 723 -23.58 -15.63 -7.78
N ILE A 724 -23.20 -14.36 -7.83
CA ILE A 724 -23.70 -13.30 -6.96
C ILE A 724 -24.13 -12.13 -7.85
N LEU A 725 -25.44 -11.90 -7.97
CA LEU A 725 -25.98 -10.71 -8.63
C LEU A 725 -26.20 -9.63 -7.57
N VAL A 726 -25.57 -8.48 -7.73
CA VAL A 726 -25.73 -7.31 -6.86
C VAL A 726 -26.49 -6.23 -7.63
N ARG A 727 -27.55 -5.69 -7.03
CA ARG A 727 -28.37 -4.63 -7.65
C ARG A 727 -28.86 -3.60 -6.65
N LYS A 728 -29.03 -2.35 -7.11
CA LYS A 728 -29.61 -1.26 -6.32
C LYS A 728 -30.30 -0.26 -7.24
N ARG A 729 -31.48 0.25 -6.82
CA ARG A 729 -32.25 1.20 -7.65
C ARG A 729 -31.44 2.47 -7.95
N GLY A 730 -31.28 2.79 -9.24
CA GLY A 730 -30.47 3.92 -9.72
C GLY A 730 -28.99 3.61 -9.96
N TYR A 731 -28.58 2.37 -9.66
CA TYR A 731 -27.26 1.83 -9.93
C TYR A 731 -27.34 0.74 -11.00
N LYS A 732 -26.20 0.45 -11.62
CA LYS A 732 -25.99 -0.69 -12.52
C LYS A 732 -26.16 -2.00 -11.74
N GLU A 733 -26.69 -3.03 -12.39
CA GLU A 733 -26.69 -4.40 -11.85
C GLU A 733 -25.39 -5.10 -12.26
N GLU A 734 -24.74 -5.81 -11.33
CA GLU A 734 -23.44 -6.46 -11.56
C GLU A 734 -23.46 -7.92 -11.11
N GLU A 735 -23.05 -8.84 -11.98
CA GLU A 735 -22.95 -10.29 -11.70
C GLU A 735 -21.48 -10.68 -11.50
N PHE A 736 -21.19 -11.31 -10.36
CA PHE A 736 -19.88 -11.83 -9.99
C PHE A 736 -19.92 -13.36 -9.97
N VAL A 737 -18.89 -14.00 -10.52
CA VAL A 737 -18.62 -15.43 -10.37
C VAL A 737 -17.40 -15.59 -9.47
N ILE A 738 -17.59 -16.11 -8.26
CA ILE A 738 -16.52 -16.29 -7.27
C ILE A 738 -16.11 -17.76 -7.26
N SER A 739 -14.94 -18.04 -7.84
CA SER A 739 -14.31 -19.36 -7.97
C SER A 739 -13.10 -19.56 -7.05
N ASP A 740 -12.53 -18.47 -6.51
CA ASP A 740 -11.37 -18.47 -5.61
C ASP A 740 -11.76 -18.53 -4.13
N ASP A 741 -10.81 -18.83 -3.24
CA ASP A 741 -11.04 -18.92 -1.79
C ASP A 741 -10.87 -17.56 -1.09
N ARG A 742 -11.64 -16.54 -1.51
CA ARG A 742 -11.80 -15.28 -0.78
C ARG A 742 -12.87 -15.36 0.33
N TRP A 743 -12.67 -14.59 1.40
CA TRP A 743 -13.58 -14.47 2.56
C TRP A 743 -14.43 -13.18 2.55
N HIS A 744 -14.06 -12.19 1.74
CA HIS A 744 -14.74 -10.91 1.61
C HIS A 744 -14.83 -10.48 0.13
N LEU A 745 -15.93 -9.81 -0.23
CA LEU A 745 -16.20 -9.22 -1.54
C LEU A 745 -16.83 -7.83 -1.32
N LYS A 746 -16.07 -6.77 -1.62
CA LYS A 746 -16.58 -5.40 -1.65
C LYS A 746 -16.97 -5.02 -3.08
N VAL A 747 -18.20 -4.55 -3.28
CA VAL A 747 -18.73 -4.12 -4.58
C VAL A 747 -19.02 -2.62 -4.58
N MET A 748 -18.27 -1.84 -5.36
CA MET A 748 -18.54 -0.42 -5.58
C MET A 748 -19.56 -0.29 -6.71
N LEU A 749 -20.79 0.18 -6.42
CA LEU A 749 -21.85 0.23 -7.42
C LEU A 749 -21.81 1.52 -8.25
N GLU A 750 -21.78 1.39 -9.57
CA GLU A 750 -21.81 2.52 -10.52
C GLU A 750 -23.22 3.14 -10.64
N ARG A 751 -23.35 4.47 -10.55
CA ARG A 751 -24.61 5.19 -10.81
C ARG A 751 -24.94 5.23 -12.31
N VAL A 752 -26.21 5.02 -12.64
CA VAL A 752 -26.73 5.21 -14.00
C VAL A 752 -27.23 6.67 -14.15
N PRO A 753 -26.85 7.42 -15.20
CA PRO A 753 -27.38 8.75 -15.47
C PRO A 753 -28.91 8.77 -15.62
N VAL A 754 -29.54 9.87 -15.22
CA VAL A 754 -30.98 10.16 -15.39
C VAL A 754 -31.32 10.30 -16.89
N TRP A 755 -30.43 10.95 -17.63
CA TRP A 755 -30.36 10.91 -19.09
C TRP A 755 -28.94 11.25 -19.55
N THR A 756 -28.65 10.91 -20.80
CA THR A 756 -27.37 11.18 -21.46
C THR A 756 -27.65 11.69 -22.88
N THR A 757 -26.98 12.78 -23.27
CA THR A 757 -27.12 13.38 -24.61
C THR A 757 -25.79 13.36 -25.33
N ASP A 758 -25.80 12.86 -26.55
CA ASP A 758 -24.69 13.00 -27.49
C ASP A 758 -24.71 14.38 -28.14
N LEU A 759 -23.58 15.08 -28.11
CA LEU A 759 -23.40 16.42 -28.67
C LEU A 759 -22.33 16.44 -29.77
N THR A 760 -21.72 15.28 -30.08
CA THR A 760 -20.56 15.16 -30.99
C THR A 760 -20.83 15.80 -32.35
N ASP A 761 -21.92 15.43 -33.03
CA ASP A 761 -22.32 16.01 -34.32
C ASP A 761 -22.69 17.49 -34.20
N VAL A 762 -23.33 17.86 -33.09
CA VAL A 762 -23.79 19.24 -32.85
C VAL A 762 -22.60 20.19 -32.78
N ILE A 763 -21.47 19.76 -32.19
CA ILE A 763 -20.22 20.53 -32.11
C ILE A 763 -19.14 20.05 -33.07
N LYS A 764 -19.49 19.28 -34.12
CA LYS A 764 -18.56 18.77 -35.16
C LYS A 764 -17.33 18.00 -34.61
N GLY A 765 -17.41 17.46 -33.38
CA GLY A 765 -16.30 16.79 -32.68
C GLY A 765 -15.32 17.70 -31.90
N GLU A 766 -15.59 19.00 -31.83
CA GLU A 766 -14.87 19.99 -30.98
C GLU A 766 -14.90 19.58 -29.48
N GLU A 767 -14.03 20.18 -28.65
CA GLU A 767 -14.04 19.93 -27.19
C GLU A 767 -14.93 20.94 -26.44
N PHE A 768 -15.40 20.55 -25.25
CA PHE A 768 -16.03 21.48 -24.29
C PHE A 768 -14.95 22.01 -23.34
N ILE A 769 -14.67 23.30 -23.42
CA ILE A 769 -13.56 23.96 -22.71
C ILE A 769 -14.01 24.87 -21.56
N ALA A 770 -15.31 24.89 -21.26
CA ALA A 770 -15.89 25.65 -20.15
C ALA A 770 -17.03 24.89 -19.46
N PRO A 771 -17.21 25.06 -18.14
CA PRO A 771 -18.35 24.50 -17.41
C PRO A 771 -19.69 24.95 -18.01
N PRO A 772 -20.73 24.08 -18.03
CA PRO A 772 -22.03 24.43 -18.57
C PRO A 772 -22.77 25.44 -17.69
N LEU A 773 -23.49 26.40 -18.29
CA LEU A 773 -24.33 27.33 -17.53
C LEU A 773 -25.77 26.81 -17.44
N ALA A 774 -26.20 26.39 -16.24
CA ALA A 774 -27.55 25.88 -16.01
C ALA A 774 -28.49 27.00 -15.50
N VAL A 775 -29.59 27.25 -16.23
CA VAL A 775 -30.54 28.34 -15.93
C VAL A 775 -31.98 27.86 -16.17
N GLY A 776 -32.81 27.83 -15.12
CA GLY A 776 -34.21 27.44 -15.25
C GLY A 776 -34.40 25.98 -15.69
N ASP A 777 -34.94 25.77 -16.89
CA ASP A 777 -35.08 24.47 -17.57
C ASP A 777 -34.01 24.20 -18.63
N LYS A 778 -32.99 25.05 -18.74
CA LYS A 778 -31.97 25.03 -19.79
C LYS A 778 -30.56 24.82 -19.23
N ILE A 779 -29.73 24.18 -20.03
CA ILE A 779 -28.28 24.03 -19.86
C ILE A 779 -27.66 24.61 -21.13
N TYR A 780 -26.69 25.52 -20.98
CA TYR A 780 -25.92 26.09 -22.09
C TYR A 780 -24.50 25.51 -22.08
N ALA A 781 -24.12 24.89 -23.19
CA ALA A 781 -22.81 24.32 -23.45
C ALA A 781 -21.98 25.23 -24.37
N PHE A 782 -20.65 25.24 -24.21
CA PHE A 782 -19.75 26.12 -24.95
C PHE A 782 -18.56 25.32 -25.51
N SER A 783 -18.53 25.09 -26.83
CA SER A 783 -17.42 24.39 -27.49
C SER A 783 -16.24 25.32 -27.76
N GLU A 784 -15.07 24.71 -27.98
CA GLU A 784 -13.84 25.37 -28.42
C GLU A 784 -14.05 26.24 -29.67
N GLY A 785 -14.69 25.70 -30.72
CA GLY A 785 -15.03 26.38 -31.97
C GLY A 785 -16.20 27.36 -31.86
N CYS A 786 -16.32 28.06 -30.73
CA CYS A 786 -17.28 29.14 -30.48
C CYS A 786 -18.77 28.79 -30.60
N LYS A 787 -19.13 27.51 -30.44
CA LYS A 787 -20.52 27.07 -30.55
C LYS A 787 -21.20 27.00 -29.18
N ILE A 788 -22.36 27.66 -29.09
CA ILE A 788 -23.23 27.67 -27.92
C ILE A 788 -24.38 26.68 -28.18
N VAL A 789 -24.54 25.66 -27.34
CA VAL A 789 -25.64 24.68 -27.47
C VAL A 789 -26.60 24.81 -26.29
N CYS A 790 -27.87 25.11 -26.56
CA CYS A 790 -28.94 25.16 -25.57
C CYS A 790 -29.65 23.80 -25.49
N ILE A 791 -29.71 23.22 -24.29
CA ILE A 791 -30.19 21.86 -24.02
C ILE A 791 -31.24 21.92 -22.91
N ARG A 792 -32.34 21.17 -23.04
CA ARG A 792 -33.37 21.12 -21.99
C ARG A 792 -32.98 20.17 -20.87
N SER A 793 -32.84 20.68 -19.65
CA SER A 793 -32.40 19.92 -18.47
C SER A 793 -33.32 18.74 -18.10
N THR A 794 -34.60 18.80 -18.46
CA THR A 794 -35.58 17.78 -18.09
C THR A 794 -35.50 16.49 -18.91
N ASN A 795 -34.85 16.50 -20.09
CA ASN A 795 -34.82 15.34 -20.99
C ASN A 795 -33.63 15.31 -21.97
N GLY A 796 -32.62 16.17 -21.78
CA GLY A 796 -31.41 16.21 -22.59
C GLY A 796 -31.58 16.68 -24.04
N LYS A 797 -32.79 17.07 -24.49
CA LYS A 797 -32.99 17.45 -25.90
C LYS A 797 -32.36 18.82 -26.20
N VAL A 798 -31.55 18.87 -27.26
CA VAL A 798 -31.05 20.12 -27.84
C VAL A 798 -32.24 20.96 -28.32
N VAL A 799 -32.28 22.24 -27.92
CA VAL A 799 -33.35 23.21 -28.22
C VAL A 799 -32.94 24.15 -29.34
N TRP A 800 -31.66 24.55 -29.36
CA TRP A 800 -31.00 25.28 -30.45
C TRP A 800 -29.48 25.22 -30.28
N SER A 801 -28.74 25.52 -31.36
CA SER A 801 -27.32 25.88 -31.28
C SER A 801 -27.07 27.21 -32.00
N TYR A 802 -26.22 28.05 -31.44
CA TYR A 802 -25.72 29.29 -32.03
C TYR A 802 -24.22 29.20 -32.25
N ASP A 803 -23.70 29.87 -33.26
CA ASP A 803 -22.30 29.83 -33.70
C ASP A 803 -21.86 31.30 -33.84
N THR A 804 -20.91 31.76 -33.01
CA THR A 804 -20.45 33.17 -33.08
C THR A 804 -19.48 33.41 -34.24
N LYS A 805 -19.08 32.36 -34.96
CA LYS A 805 -18.05 32.37 -36.03
C LYS A 805 -16.72 32.96 -35.56
N GLY A 806 -16.35 32.63 -34.33
CA GLY A 806 -15.15 33.12 -33.66
C GLY A 806 -13.90 32.28 -33.90
N GLU A 807 -12.78 32.77 -33.37
CA GLU A 807 -11.48 32.08 -33.39
C GLU A 807 -11.32 31.11 -32.22
N GLY A 808 -11.92 31.41 -31.06
CA GLY A 808 -12.01 30.49 -29.92
C GLY A 808 -12.66 31.13 -28.69
N PHE A 809 -13.40 30.36 -27.90
CA PHE A 809 -13.66 30.76 -26.50
C PHE A 809 -12.40 30.47 -25.67
N PHE A 810 -12.17 31.22 -24.58
CA PHE A 810 -11.02 30.96 -23.69
C PHE A 810 -11.36 31.19 -22.22
N GLY A 811 -11.08 30.19 -21.38
CA GLY A 811 -10.95 30.40 -19.94
C GLY A 811 -12.23 30.80 -19.20
N THR A 812 -13.26 29.94 -19.28
CA THR A 812 -14.19 29.64 -18.17
C THR A 812 -14.88 30.82 -17.47
N ASN A 813 -15.86 31.45 -18.13
CA ASN A 813 -17.23 31.58 -17.59
C ASN A 813 -18.17 32.22 -18.62
N ALA A 814 -19.47 32.01 -18.43
CA ALA A 814 -20.54 32.71 -19.15
C ALA A 814 -21.53 33.29 -18.13
N ALA A 815 -22.04 34.49 -18.38
CA ALA A 815 -23.08 35.11 -17.57
C ALA A 815 -24.45 34.98 -18.24
N TYR A 816 -25.52 34.87 -17.45
CA TYR A 816 -26.90 34.99 -17.92
C TYR A 816 -27.60 36.11 -17.14
N CYS A 817 -28.15 37.08 -17.84
CA CYS A 817 -28.86 38.21 -17.26
C CYS A 817 -30.00 38.64 -18.20
N ASP A 818 -31.20 38.85 -17.66
CA ASP A 818 -32.42 39.25 -18.39
C ASP A 818 -32.58 38.62 -19.79
N GLY A 819 -32.69 37.30 -19.84
CA GLY A 819 -32.92 36.55 -21.09
C GLY A 819 -31.70 36.44 -22.03
N LYS A 820 -30.58 37.12 -21.72
CA LYS A 820 -29.38 37.18 -22.55
C LYS A 820 -28.23 36.39 -21.93
N LEU A 821 -27.38 35.81 -22.77
CA LEU A 821 -26.07 35.27 -22.41
C LEU A 821 -24.98 36.29 -22.73
N VAL A 822 -23.97 36.40 -21.87
CA VAL A 822 -22.71 37.08 -22.17
C VAL A 822 -21.57 36.06 -22.14
N VAL A 823 -20.88 35.91 -23.26
CA VAL A 823 -19.71 35.02 -23.44
C VAL A 823 -18.53 35.84 -23.96
N VAL A 824 -17.30 35.45 -23.61
CA VAL A 824 -16.09 36.14 -24.07
C VAL A 824 -15.30 35.24 -25.02
N GLU A 825 -15.06 35.76 -26.21
CA GLU A 825 -14.24 35.17 -27.26
C GLU A 825 -12.82 35.76 -27.21
N GLN A 826 -11.80 34.96 -27.51
CA GLN A 826 -10.45 35.42 -27.78
C GLN A 826 -10.19 35.37 -29.29
N ARG A 827 -9.60 36.45 -29.82
CA ARG A 827 -9.08 36.55 -31.20
C ARG A 827 -7.63 37.00 -31.17
N GLN A 828 -6.93 36.87 -32.29
CA GLN A 828 -5.62 37.49 -32.50
C GLN A 828 -5.63 39.01 -32.24
N THR A 829 -6.78 39.67 -32.43
CA THR A 829 -6.96 41.11 -32.23
C THR A 829 -7.44 41.52 -30.82
N GLY A 830 -7.49 40.60 -29.86
CA GLY A 830 -7.93 40.85 -28.48
C GLY A 830 -9.20 40.09 -28.09
N PHE A 831 -9.87 40.54 -27.02
CA PHE A 831 -11.00 39.82 -26.42
C PHE A 831 -12.32 40.51 -26.73
N TYR A 832 -13.37 39.72 -26.97
CA TYR A 832 -14.67 40.22 -27.45
C TYR A 832 -15.82 39.61 -26.63
N ALA A 833 -16.55 40.46 -25.89
CA ALA A 833 -17.75 40.04 -25.19
C ALA A 833 -18.97 40.08 -26.13
N HIS A 834 -19.54 38.91 -26.40
CA HIS A 834 -20.75 38.74 -27.21
C HIS A 834 -21.98 38.62 -26.32
N VAL A 835 -23.05 39.32 -26.69
CA VAL A 835 -24.36 39.24 -26.02
C VAL A 835 -25.34 38.49 -26.92
N ILE A 836 -25.88 37.36 -26.47
CA ILE A 836 -26.82 36.53 -27.25
C ILE A 836 -28.18 36.50 -26.55
N ASP A 837 -29.22 36.98 -27.23
CA ASP A 837 -30.61 36.82 -26.76
C ASP A 837 -31.04 35.34 -26.87
N THR A 838 -31.40 34.71 -25.76
CA THR A 838 -31.72 33.26 -25.73
C THR A 838 -33.12 32.90 -26.22
N LYS A 839 -33.98 33.91 -26.46
CA LYS A 839 -35.34 33.78 -27.02
C LYS A 839 -35.32 34.03 -28.53
N ALA A 840 -34.67 35.11 -28.97
CA ALA A 840 -34.48 35.47 -30.37
C ALA A 840 -33.32 34.73 -31.06
N ARG A 841 -32.43 34.09 -30.29
CA ARG A 841 -31.32 33.22 -30.74
C ARG A 841 -30.33 33.93 -31.68
N LYS A 842 -29.98 35.17 -31.34
CA LYS A 842 -29.11 36.05 -32.14
C LYS A 842 -28.25 36.96 -31.26
N LEU A 843 -27.16 37.47 -31.84
CA LEU A 843 -26.36 38.54 -31.25
C LEU A 843 -27.21 39.81 -31.01
N VAL A 844 -26.89 40.53 -29.94
CA VAL A 844 -27.44 41.83 -29.55
C VAL A 844 -26.29 42.85 -29.59
N GLY A 845 -26.47 43.96 -30.32
CA GLY A 845 -25.42 44.96 -30.51
C GLY A 845 -24.24 44.48 -31.36
N GLN A 846 -23.09 45.15 -31.22
CA GLN A 846 -21.78 44.66 -31.68
C GLN A 846 -21.01 44.08 -30.48
N PRO A 847 -20.08 43.12 -30.66
CA PRO A 847 -19.31 42.58 -29.55
C PRO A 847 -18.37 43.63 -28.94
N LEU A 848 -18.39 43.77 -27.62
CA LEU A 848 -17.56 44.76 -26.90
C LEU A 848 -16.11 44.29 -26.85
N ARG A 849 -15.17 45.10 -27.32
CA ARG A 849 -13.73 44.75 -27.44
C ARG A 849 -12.93 45.20 -26.21
N PHE A 850 -12.08 44.32 -25.71
CA PHE A 850 -11.15 44.55 -24.61
C PHE A 850 -9.72 44.19 -25.03
N SER A 851 -8.75 44.96 -24.53
CA SER A 851 -7.31 44.76 -24.78
C SER A 851 -6.71 43.58 -23.99
N GLN A 852 -7.33 43.24 -22.86
CA GLN A 852 -6.94 42.16 -21.95
C GLN A 852 -8.06 41.13 -21.83
N ARG A 853 -7.75 39.95 -21.29
CA ARG A 853 -8.75 38.91 -21.00
C ARG A 853 -9.73 39.46 -19.97
N VAL A 854 -11.03 39.24 -20.18
CA VAL A 854 -12.07 39.56 -19.20
C VAL A 854 -13.00 38.37 -19.01
N VAL A 855 -13.50 38.17 -17.79
CA VAL A 855 -14.36 37.04 -17.40
C VAL A 855 -15.73 37.56 -16.95
N PRO A 856 -16.85 37.13 -17.57
CA PRO A 856 -18.17 37.64 -17.25
C PRO A 856 -18.75 36.97 -16.00
N ARG A 857 -19.34 37.76 -15.10
CA ARG A 857 -19.95 37.29 -13.85
C ARG A 857 -21.19 38.13 -13.51
N VAL A 858 -22.21 37.50 -12.94
CA VAL A 858 -23.47 38.17 -12.55
C VAL A 858 -23.41 38.58 -11.08
N ALA A 859 -23.74 39.84 -10.80
CA ALA A 859 -23.92 40.36 -9.44
C ALA A 859 -24.98 41.46 -9.46
N ALA A 860 -25.84 41.54 -8.45
CA ALA A 860 -26.89 42.57 -8.33
C ALA A 860 -27.79 42.75 -9.58
N GLU A 861 -28.18 41.66 -10.25
CA GLU A 861 -28.93 41.67 -11.52
C GLU A 861 -28.23 42.44 -12.66
N ARG A 862 -26.89 42.54 -12.62
CA ARG A 862 -26.05 43.15 -13.65
C ARG A 862 -24.89 42.23 -14.03
N VAL A 863 -24.34 42.42 -15.22
CA VAL A 863 -23.13 41.72 -15.68
C VAL A 863 -21.90 42.59 -15.45
N TYR A 864 -20.93 42.00 -14.77
CA TYR A 864 -19.61 42.54 -14.56
C TYR A 864 -18.58 41.73 -15.34
N LEU A 865 -17.62 42.38 -15.97
CA LEU A 865 -16.47 41.73 -16.62
C LEU A 865 -15.22 42.02 -15.78
N ARG A 866 -14.58 40.97 -15.25
CA ARG A 866 -13.34 41.06 -14.48
C ARG A 866 -12.15 40.73 -15.37
N GLY A 867 -11.27 41.69 -15.62
CA GLY A 867 -9.94 41.46 -16.19
C GLY A 867 -8.88 41.21 -15.12
N ASP A 868 -7.62 41.38 -15.47
CA ASP A 868 -6.50 41.25 -14.54
C ASP A 868 -6.39 42.49 -13.63
N ASP A 869 -6.47 43.71 -14.16
CA ASP A 869 -6.41 44.97 -13.38
C ASP A 869 -7.73 45.78 -13.39
N VAL A 870 -8.79 45.25 -14.02
CA VAL A 870 -9.98 46.04 -14.36
C VAL A 870 -11.30 45.35 -13.99
N LEU A 871 -12.22 46.12 -13.41
CA LEU A 871 -13.62 45.77 -13.22
C LEU A 871 -14.48 46.66 -14.12
N VAL A 872 -15.20 46.03 -15.05
CA VAL A 872 -16.13 46.69 -15.97
C VAL A 872 -17.56 46.32 -15.58
N CYS A 873 -18.46 47.29 -15.49
CA CYS A 873 -19.89 47.06 -15.39
C CYS A 873 -20.56 47.34 -16.73
N LEU A 874 -21.36 46.41 -17.24
CA LEU A 874 -22.17 46.64 -18.44
C LEU A 874 -23.46 47.39 -18.11
N THR A 875 -24.03 48.07 -19.10
CA THR A 875 -25.38 48.67 -19.05
C THR A 875 -26.46 47.61 -18.77
N LYS A 876 -27.65 48.01 -18.31
CA LYS A 876 -28.72 47.03 -17.99
C LYS A 876 -29.22 46.23 -19.20
N ASP A 877 -29.17 46.81 -20.39
CA ASP A 877 -29.48 46.13 -21.65
C ASP A 877 -28.30 45.30 -22.20
N LEU A 878 -27.12 45.41 -21.58
CA LEU A 878 -25.84 44.75 -21.89
C LEU A 878 -25.16 45.22 -23.18
N THR A 879 -25.66 46.26 -23.85
CA THR A 879 -25.13 46.70 -25.15
C THR A 879 -23.91 47.61 -25.09
N ASP A 880 -23.57 48.15 -23.92
CA ASP A 880 -22.39 49.01 -23.74
C ASP A 880 -21.79 48.90 -22.32
N VAL A 881 -20.69 49.59 -22.07
CA VAL A 881 -20.06 49.75 -20.76
C VAL A 881 -20.72 50.91 -20.00
N GLU A 882 -21.32 50.63 -18.84
CA GLU A 882 -21.83 51.65 -17.92
C GLU A 882 -20.67 52.37 -17.20
N TRP A 883 -19.64 51.62 -16.78
CA TRP A 883 -18.41 52.17 -16.24
C TRP A 883 -17.27 51.16 -16.19
N THR A 884 -16.04 51.68 -16.13
CA THR A 884 -14.79 50.93 -15.92
C THR A 884 -14.06 51.47 -14.70
N PHE A 885 -13.59 50.57 -13.83
CA PHE A 885 -12.70 50.87 -12.70
C PHE A 885 -11.42 50.04 -12.81
N THR A 886 -10.27 50.70 -12.75
CA THR A 886 -8.94 50.05 -12.75
C THR A 886 -8.39 50.08 -11.33
N VAL A 887 -7.83 48.97 -10.86
CA VAL A 887 -7.13 48.85 -9.58
C VAL A 887 -5.62 48.98 -9.77
N GLU A 888 -4.90 49.34 -8.70
CA GLU A 888 -3.43 49.48 -8.70
C GLU A 888 -2.71 48.13 -8.87
N SER A 889 -3.35 47.04 -8.43
CA SER A 889 -2.81 45.68 -8.40
C SER A 889 -3.89 44.65 -8.68
N ARG A 890 -3.48 43.48 -9.19
CA ARG A 890 -4.32 42.50 -9.90
C ARG A 890 -5.54 42.03 -9.10
N ILE A 891 -6.71 41.93 -9.73
CA ILE A 891 -7.96 41.45 -9.12
C ILE A 891 -7.95 39.92 -8.99
N THR A 892 -7.39 39.39 -7.91
CA THR A 892 -7.31 37.94 -7.66
C THR A 892 -8.68 37.29 -7.47
N ALA A 893 -9.63 37.95 -6.80
CA ALA A 893 -10.94 37.37 -6.48
C ALA A 893 -12.14 38.32 -6.67
N GLY A 894 -13.32 37.70 -6.85
CA GLY A 894 -14.60 38.37 -7.11
C GLY A 894 -15.00 38.38 -8.59
N PRO A 895 -15.89 39.30 -9.00
CA PRO A 895 -16.81 40.03 -8.13
C PRO A 895 -17.79 39.09 -7.41
N VAL A 896 -18.09 39.36 -6.15
CA VAL A 896 -19.16 38.69 -5.37
C VAL A 896 -20.22 39.69 -4.91
N PHE A 897 -21.45 39.24 -4.69
CA PHE A 897 -22.58 40.11 -4.32
C PHE A 897 -22.93 39.99 -2.84
N GLU A 898 -22.95 41.13 -2.15
CA GLU A 898 -23.45 41.30 -0.79
C GLU A 898 -24.85 41.93 -0.88
N ALA A 899 -25.89 41.11 -0.75
CA ALA A 899 -27.27 41.47 -1.02
C ALA A 899 -27.92 42.37 0.05
N ARG A 900 -27.41 42.41 1.29
CA ARG A 900 -28.01 43.16 2.40
C ARG A 900 -27.80 44.68 2.24
N HIS A 901 -26.60 45.09 1.83
CA HIS A 901 -26.27 46.49 1.60
C HIS A 901 -26.14 46.83 0.10
N ASN A 902 -26.37 45.84 -0.78
CA ASN A 902 -26.29 45.95 -2.24
C ASN A 902 -24.88 46.34 -2.73
N TYR A 903 -23.87 45.61 -2.27
CA TYR A 903 -22.46 45.83 -2.64
C TYR A 903 -21.93 44.74 -3.58
N VAL A 904 -21.07 45.12 -4.52
CA VAL A 904 -20.29 44.20 -5.35
C VAL A 904 -18.83 44.30 -4.92
N ILE A 905 -18.22 43.16 -4.57
CA ILE A 905 -16.95 43.11 -3.81
C ILE A 905 -15.89 42.34 -4.60
N ILE A 906 -14.68 42.90 -4.68
CA ILE A 906 -13.48 42.29 -5.25
C ILE A 906 -12.32 42.32 -4.24
N ALA A 907 -11.29 41.51 -4.47
CA ALA A 907 -10.02 41.58 -3.75
C ALA A 907 -8.84 41.58 -4.72
N THR A 908 -7.75 42.23 -4.33
CA THR A 908 -6.50 42.33 -5.11
C THR A 908 -5.39 41.40 -4.59
N GLU A 909 -4.30 41.31 -5.35
CA GLU A 909 -3.09 40.56 -5.02
C GLU A 909 -2.38 41.12 -3.78
N GLU A 910 -2.44 42.44 -3.56
CA GLU A 910 -2.01 43.15 -2.34
C GLU A 910 -2.91 42.90 -1.11
N GLY A 911 -3.96 42.10 -1.22
CA GLY A 911 -4.91 41.87 -0.11
C GLY A 911 -5.89 43.03 0.14
N LYS A 912 -5.95 44.05 -0.72
CA LYS A 912 -6.98 45.11 -0.64
C LYS A 912 -8.34 44.53 -1.05
N VAL A 913 -9.34 44.63 -0.18
CA VAL A 913 -10.75 44.29 -0.45
C VAL A 913 -11.53 45.57 -0.74
N LEU A 914 -12.19 45.63 -1.89
CA LEU A 914 -12.92 46.80 -2.39
C LEU A 914 -14.40 46.46 -2.61
N ALA A 915 -15.29 47.26 -2.04
CA ALA A 915 -16.74 47.12 -2.21
C ALA A 915 -17.33 48.32 -2.94
N PHE A 916 -18.12 48.06 -3.98
CA PHE A 916 -18.79 49.06 -4.82
C PHE A 916 -20.30 49.07 -4.56
N GLU A 917 -20.94 50.24 -4.53
CA GLU A 917 -22.40 50.34 -4.59
C GLU A 917 -22.90 49.78 -5.93
N ALA A 918 -23.73 48.74 -5.90
CA ALA A 918 -23.97 47.93 -7.09
C ALA A 918 -24.60 48.72 -8.25
N GLY A 919 -24.11 48.44 -9.46
CA GLY A 919 -24.37 49.22 -10.66
C GLY A 919 -23.60 50.53 -10.78
N THR A 920 -22.82 50.96 -9.77
CA THR A 920 -22.09 52.25 -9.78
C THR A 920 -20.58 52.07 -9.60
N LYS A 921 -19.79 53.03 -10.11
CA LYS A 921 -18.33 53.11 -9.89
C LYS A 921 -17.94 53.55 -8.46
N LYS A 922 -18.91 53.87 -7.60
CA LYS A 922 -18.65 54.40 -6.25
C LYS A 922 -18.21 53.27 -5.30
N VAL A 923 -16.97 53.36 -4.83
CA VAL A 923 -16.46 52.55 -3.71
C VAL A 923 -17.23 52.96 -2.44
N ALA A 924 -17.93 52.01 -1.85
CA ALA A 924 -18.64 52.16 -0.59
C ALA A 924 -17.67 52.06 0.60
N TRP A 925 -16.72 51.13 0.52
CA TRP A 925 -15.65 50.95 1.50
C TRP A 925 -14.47 50.18 0.90
N GLN A 926 -13.31 50.32 1.56
CA GLN A 926 -12.11 49.53 1.31
C GLN A 926 -11.55 49.01 2.64
N SER A 927 -10.86 47.88 2.59
CA SER A 927 -10.08 47.34 3.70
C SER A 927 -8.82 46.70 3.18
N GLU A 928 -7.68 46.97 3.80
CA GLU A 928 -6.53 46.06 3.70
C GLU A 928 -6.79 44.83 4.58
N LEU A 929 -6.32 43.67 4.13
CA LEU A 929 -6.07 42.52 4.98
C LEU A 929 -4.68 42.71 5.64
N MET A 930 -4.48 42.15 6.83
CA MET A 930 -3.34 42.50 7.70
C MET A 930 -1.94 42.11 7.18
N GLU A 931 -1.88 41.36 6.06
CA GLU A 931 -0.65 40.85 5.43
C GLU A 931 -0.83 40.89 3.89
N GLU A 932 0.26 41.09 3.14
CA GLU A 932 0.30 41.17 1.66
C GLU A 932 0.10 39.80 0.97
N SER A 933 -0.97 39.12 1.34
CA SER A 933 -1.24 37.72 0.98
C SER A 933 -2.37 37.62 -0.05
N PRO A 934 -2.09 37.20 -1.29
CA PRO A 934 -3.08 37.18 -2.38
C PRO A 934 -4.37 36.46 -1.99
N CYS A 935 -5.49 37.14 -2.17
CA CYS A 935 -6.82 36.60 -1.88
C CYS A 935 -7.26 35.68 -3.02
N ASN A 936 -6.96 34.39 -2.91
CA ASN A 936 -7.31 33.36 -3.91
C ASN A 936 -8.82 33.18 -4.08
N ALA A 937 -9.64 33.59 -3.10
CA ALA A 937 -11.09 33.63 -3.25
C ALA A 937 -11.84 34.55 -2.29
N LEU A 938 -12.98 35.07 -2.76
CA LEU A 938 -13.98 35.79 -2.01
C LEU A 938 -15.34 35.09 -2.05
N CYS A 939 -16.12 35.31 -1.00
CA CYS A 939 -17.53 34.93 -0.91
C CYS A 939 -18.26 35.83 0.11
N VAL A 940 -19.58 35.65 0.23
CA VAL A 940 -20.42 36.35 1.21
C VAL A 940 -21.36 35.37 1.90
N ARG A 941 -21.50 35.46 3.22
CA ARG A 941 -22.54 34.78 4.01
C ARG A 941 -23.16 35.73 5.03
N GLY A 942 -24.41 36.11 4.81
CA GLY A 942 -25.06 37.16 5.61
C GLY A 942 -24.31 38.49 5.48
N ASN A 943 -24.00 39.15 6.59
CA ASN A 943 -23.14 40.34 6.63
C ASN A 943 -21.64 40.03 6.83
N THR A 944 -21.20 38.80 6.50
CA THR A 944 -19.78 38.42 6.59
C THR A 944 -19.23 38.16 5.19
N VAL A 945 -18.26 38.96 4.77
CA VAL A 945 -17.40 38.65 3.63
C VAL A 945 -16.30 37.72 4.14
N ILE A 946 -16.03 36.62 3.45
CA ILE A 946 -14.95 35.72 3.83
C ILE A 946 -13.96 35.63 2.68
N ALA A 947 -12.73 36.02 2.98
CA ALA A 947 -11.57 35.91 2.11
C ALA A 947 -10.79 34.64 2.48
N LEU A 948 -10.31 33.92 1.47
CA LEU A 948 -9.33 32.84 1.63
C LEU A 948 -8.06 33.24 0.89
N CYS A 949 -6.98 33.39 1.65
CA CYS A 949 -5.70 33.86 1.15
C CYS A 949 -4.72 32.71 0.89
N ARG A 950 -3.67 33.01 0.10
CA ARG A 950 -2.66 32.05 -0.34
C ARG A 950 -1.82 31.46 0.80
N ASP A 951 -1.69 32.19 1.90
CA ASP A 951 -1.13 31.77 3.19
C ASP A 951 -1.92 30.65 3.93
N ALA A 952 -3.03 30.19 3.35
CA ALA A 952 -3.98 29.25 3.94
C ALA A 952 -4.69 29.77 5.20
N VAL A 953 -4.89 31.09 5.30
CA VAL A 953 -5.70 31.75 6.34
C VAL A 953 -7.04 32.17 5.75
N VAL A 954 -8.12 31.77 6.42
CA VAL A 954 -9.46 32.31 6.20
C VAL A 954 -9.61 33.57 7.06
N ARG A 955 -9.84 34.72 6.42
CA ARG A 955 -10.09 36.00 7.10
C ARG A 955 -11.54 36.42 6.88
N ALA A 956 -12.30 36.52 7.97
CA ALA A 956 -13.70 36.90 7.94
C ALA A 956 -13.86 38.39 8.30
N LEU A 957 -14.51 39.15 7.42
CA LEU A 957 -14.77 40.58 7.59
C LEU A 957 -16.28 40.80 7.78
N TYR A 958 -16.68 41.39 8.91
CA TYR A 958 -18.06 41.86 9.04
C TYR A 958 -18.25 43.15 8.26
N THR A 959 -19.40 43.29 7.58
CA THR A 959 -19.81 44.50 6.86
C THR A 959 -20.97 45.20 7.55
N TRP A 960 -20.96 46.53 7.45
CA TRP A 960 -22.03 47.42 7.89
C TRP A 960 -22.43 48.40 6.77
N LYS A 961 -23.53 49.13 6.95
CA LYS A 961 -23.93 50.24 6.05
C LYS A 961 -23.33 51.58 6.46
N GLU A 962 -23.25 51.80 7.77
CA GLU A 962 -22.62 52.94 8.42
C GLU A 962 -21.69 52.35 9.50
N PRO A 963 -20.42 52.76 9.56
CA PRO A 963 -19.50 52.26 10.58
C PRO A 963 -19.89 52.76 11.98
N PRO A 964 -19.54 52.03 13.06
CA PRO A 964 -19.69 52.55 14.41
C PRO A 964 -18.87 53.86 14.55
N SER A 965 -19.36 54.79 15.37
CA SER A 965 -18.82 56.16 15.51
C SER A 965 -17.37 56.26 16.01
N THR A 966 -16.75 55.13 16.36
CA THR A 966 -15.36 54.99 16.79
C THR A 966 -14.40 54.56 15.66
N ALA A 967 -14.88 54.21 14.47
CA ALA A 967 -14.06 53.73 13.37
C ALA A 967 -13.59 54.86 12.41
N PRO A 968 -12.44 54.71 11.74
CA PRO A 968 -11.97 55.68 10.75
C PRO A 968 -12.96 55.85 9.58
N SER A 969 -13.00 57.06 9.00
CA SER A 969 -14.01 57.50 8.01
C SER A 969 -13.98 56.82 6.62
N LYS A 970 -13.27 55.70 6.47
CA LYS A 970 -13.27 54.82 5.29
C LYS A 970 -13.39 53.33 5.62
N THR A 971 -13.37 52.94 6.89
CA THR A 971 -13.22 51.54 7.33
C THR A 971 -14.56 50.95 7.77
N VAL A 972 -15.35 50.48 6.79
CA VAL A 972 -16.71 49.93 7.00
C VAL A 972 -16.70 48.40 7.13
N SER A 973 -15.56 47.84 7.51
CA SER A 973 -15.43 46.43 7.91
C SER A 973 -14.45 46.26 9.06
N ARG A 974 -14.66 45.22 9.88
CA ARG A 974 -13.69 44.79 10.91
C ARG A 974 -13.44 43.30 10.73
N LEU A 975 -12.20 42.88 10.98
CA LEU A 975 -11.87 41.47 11.18
C LEU A 975 -12.77 40.90 12.30
N ALA A 976 -13.61 39.95 11.90
CA ALA A 976 -14.54 39.21 12.75
C ALA A 976 -13.80 38.10 13.49
N TRP A 977 -12.96 37.40 12.75
CA TRP A 977 -12.02 36.36 13.15
C TRP A 977 -11.13 36.02 11.95
N GLU A 978 -9.99 35.40 12.22
CA GLU A 978 -9.23 34.66 11.22
C GLU A 978 -8.88 33.27 11.75
N ALA A 979 -8.54 32.36 10.85
CA ALA A 979 -8.08 31.02 11.20
C ALA A 979 -7.19 30.46 10.08
N ARG A 980 -6.03 29.89 10.45
CA ARG A 980 -5.28 29.00 9.56
C ARG A 980 -6.13 27.75 9.30
N VAL A 981 -6.29 27.39 8.05
CA VAL A 981 -7.10 26.23 7.62
C VAL A 981 -6.27 25.12 6.97
N SER A 982 -5.04 25.40 6.57
CA SER A 982 -4.04 24.39 6.21
C SER A 982 -2.62 24.91 6.50
N ASN A 983 -1.66 23.99 6.53
CA ASN A 983 -0.22 24.30 6.56
C ASN A 983 0.38 24.42 5.15
N GLU A 984 -0.38 24.02 4.13
CA GLU A 984 -0.04 24.15 2.71
C GLU A 984 -0.88 25.26 2.06
N PRO A 985 -0.35 25.99 1.06
CA PRO A 985 -1.13 26.96 0.29
C PRO A 985 -2.42 26.37 -0.29
N VAL A 986 -3.50 27.15 -0.27
CA VAL A 986 -4.81 26.70 -0.76
C VAL A 986 -4.99 27.08 -2.24
N ALA A 987 -5.48 26.13 -3.03
CA ALA A 987 -5.81 26.31 -4.44
C ALA A 987 -6.98 27.30 -4.66
N GLU A 988 -7.16 27.75 -5.90
CA GLU A 988 -8.24 28.69 -6.24
C GLU A 988 -9.64 28.12 -5.98
N SER A 989 -10.57 29.01 -5.61
CA SER A 989 -12.02 28.73 -5.51
C SER A 989 -12.44 27.65 -4.48
N PRO A 990 -12.45 27.95 -3.18
CA PRO A 990 -13.18 27.15 -2.20
C PRO A 990 -14.69 27.28 -2.42
N VAL A 991 -15.47 26.31 -1.94
CA VAL A 991 -16.93 26.32 -2.05
C VAL A 991 -17.59 26.09 -0.69
N PHE A 992 -18.71 26.79 -0.48
CA PHE A 992 -19.47 26.78 0.75
C PHE A 992 -20.63 25.79 0.65
N HIS A 993 -20.84 24.99 1.70
CA HIS A 993 -22.05 24.19 1.85
C HIS A 993 -22.50 24.18 3.31
N GLY A 994 -23.69 24.73 3.58
CA GLY A 994 -24.20 24.89 4.95
C GLY A 994 -23.29 25.75 5.82
N ASP A 995 -22.74 25.16 6.89
CA ASP A 995 -21.82 25.79 7.85
C ASP A 995 -20.33 25.53 7.54
N PHE A 996 -20.02 24.95 6.38
CA PHE A 996 -18.69 24.45 6.04
C PHE A 996 -18.12 25.11 4.78
N LEU A 997 -16.79 25.22 4.77
CA LEU A 997 -15.92 25.65 3.67
C LEU A 997 -15.13 24.44 3.19
N TYR A 998 -15.18 24.14 1.89
CA TYR A 998 -14.43 23.06 1.25
C TYR A 998 -13.42 23.63 0.27
N PHE A 999 -12.19 23.15 0.34
CA PHE A 999 -11.08 23.61 -0.48
C PHE A 999 -10.03 22.52 -0.65
N VAL A 1000 -9.17 22.67 -1.65
CA VAL A 1000 -8.10 21.72 -1.97
C VAL A 1000 -6.74 22.42 -1.73
N ASP A 1001 -5.80 21.75 -1.06
CA ASP A 1001 -4.43 22.27 -0.90
C ASP A 1001 -3.59 22.10 -2.18
N THR A 1002 -2.39 22.71 -2.22
CA THR A 1002 -1.46 22.55 -3.35
C THR A 1002 -0.89 21.14 -3.54
N ARG A 1003 -1.21 20.18 -2.64
CA ARG A 1003 -0.89 18.75 -2.78
C ARG A 1003 -2.10 17.93 -3.27
N GLY A 1004 -3.25 18.56 -3.53
CA GLY A 1004 -4.46 17.90 -3.98
C GLY A 1004 -5.30 17.24 -2.87
N VAL A 1005 -5.07 17.59 -1.60
CA VAL A 1005 -5.82 17.12 -0.44
C VAL A 1005 -7.08 17.97 -0.25
N LEU A 1006 -8.25 17.34 -0.07
CA LEU A 1006 -9.52 18.04 0.18
C LEU A 1006 -9.74 18.21 1.69
N HIS A 1007 -9.95 19.45 2.10
CA HIS A 1007 -10.23 19.85 3.47
C HIS A 1007 -11.70 20.27 3.65
N ALA A 1008 -12.22 20.08 4.86
CA ALA A 1008 -13.53 20.58 5.29
C ALA A 1008 -13.40 21.38 6.59
N PHE A 1009 -13.57 22.70 6.51
CA PHE A 1009 -13.45 23.62 7.64
C PHE A 1009 -14.83 24.13 8.09
N SER A 1010 -15.14 24.06 9.38
CA SER A 1010 -16.40 24.56 9.93
C SER A 1010 -16.28 26.03 10.32
N LEU A 1011 -17.07 26.88 9.66
CA LEU A 1011 -17.15 28.31 9.96
C LEU A 1011 -17.70 28.58 11.37
N LYS A 1012 -18.53 27.67 11.88
CA LYS A 1012 -19.16 27.77 13.20
C LYS A 1012 -18.23 27.34 14.34
N LYS A 1013 -17.43 26.29 14.14
CA LYS A 1013 -16.41 25.85 15.12
C LYS A 1013 -15.08 26.59 14.98
N ARG A 1014 -14.82 27.19 13.82
CA ARG A 1014 -13.52 27.74 13.39
C ARG A 1014 -12.39 26.70 13.46
N SER A 1015 -12.71 25.46 13.10
CA SER A 1015 -11.79 24.33 13.07
C SER A 1015 -11.95 23.53 11.79
N GLU A 1016 -10.93 22.77 11.43
CA GLU A 1016 -11.11 21.63 10.53
C GLU A 1016 -12.13 20.63 11.15
N VAL A 1017 -12.78 19.86 10.28
CA VAL A 1017 -13.79 18.85 10.60
C VAL A 1017 -13.33 17.48 10.12
N TRP A 1018 -12.76 17.43 8.92
CA TRP A 1018 -12.09 16.29 8.33
C TRP A 1018 -11.19 16.74 7.18
N VAL A 1019 -10.23 15.90 6.84
CA VAL A 1019 -9.30 16.03 5.70
C VAL A 1019 -9.17 14.68 5.00
N THR A 1020 -9.01 14.64 3.69
CA THR A 1020 -8.87 13.36 2.96
C THR A 1020 -7.50 12.74 3.19
N ALA A 1021 -7.45 11.54 3.79
CA ALA A 1021 -6.21 10.82 4.12
C ALA A 1021 -5.30 10.44 2.92
N LYS A 1022 -5.76 10.69 1.68
CA LYS A 1022 -4.95 10.70 0.45
C LYS A 1022 -5.39 11.91 -0.39
N PRO A 1023 -4.51 12.48 -1.22
CA PRO A 1023 -4.93 13.45 -2.23
C PRO A 1023 -6.08 12.91 -3.10
N VAL A 1024 -7.08 13.75 -3.34
CA VAL A 1024 -8.14 13.48 -4.33
C VAL A 1024 -7.70 13.85 -5.76
N LEU A 1025 -6.56 14.55 -5.86
CA LEU A 1025 -6.00 15.14 -7.07
C LEU A 1025 -4.47 15.11 -7.01
N THR A 1026 -3.83 15.08 -8.18
CA THR A 1026 -2.37 15.22 -8.32
C THR A 1026 -1.96 16.15 -9.46
N THR A 1027 -2.83 16.37 -10.47
CA THR A 1027 -2.46 17.09 -11.70
C THR A 1027 -3.38 18.27 -12.07
N PHE A 1028 -4.71 18.18 -11.89
CA PHE A 1028 -5.65 19.17 -12.46
C PHE A 1028 -6.72 19.67 -11.48
N MET A 1029 -6.55 20.87 -10.94
CA MET A 1029 -7.40 21.43 -9.88
C MET A 1029 -8.74 21.99 -10.40
N TRP A 1030 -9.76 21.12 -10.54
CA TRP A 1030 -11.15 21.59 -10.63
C TRP A 1030 -11.70 21.90 -9.23
N PRO A 1031 -12.33 23.08 -9.01
CA PRO A 1031 -12.82 23.44 -7.67
C PRO A 1031 -13.94 22.50 -7.18
N PRO A 1032 -13.99 22.18 -5.86
CA PRO A 1032 -15.01 21.32 -5.27
C PRO A 1032 -16.42 21.90 -5.46
N VAL A 1033 -17.43 21.04 -5.63
CA VAL A 1033 -18.80 21.45 -5.95
C VAL A 1033 -19.77 20.93 -4.88
N ALA A 1034 -20.38 21.86 -4.13
CA ALA A 1034 -21.41 21.55 -3.15
C ALA A 1034 -22.66 20.94 -3.82
N TRP A 1035 -23.14 19.79 -3.33
CA TRP A 1035 -24.23 19.05 -3.97
C TRP A 1035 -25.19 18.42 -2.96
N GLY A 1036 -26.49 18.42 -3.29
CA GLY A 1036 -27.54 17.84 -2.43
C GLY A 1036 -27.68 18.56 -1.08
N LYS A 1037 -27.84 17.78 0.00
CA LYS A 1037 -27.93 18.30 1.38
C LYS A 1037 -26.64 18.13 2.17
N ASP A 1038 -25.86 17.10 1.86
CA ASP A 1038 -24.75 16.63 2.69
C ASP A 1038 -23.60 16.03 1.85
N ALA A 1039 -23.41 16.49 0.60
CA ALA A 1039 -22.36 15.99 -0.28
C ALA A 1039 -21.53 17.12 -0.94
N VAL A 1040 -20.30 16.77 -1.31
CA VAL A 1040 -19.39 17.58 -2.12
C VAL A 1040 -18.82 16.69 -3.22
N ALA A 1041 -18.88 17.14 -4.47
CA ALA A 1041 -18.28 16.47 -5.60
C ALA A 1041 -16.92 17.11 -5.95
N VAL A 1042 -15.90 16.28 -6.14
CA VAL A 1042 -14.59 16.67 -6.71
C VAL A 1042 -14.33 15.87 -7.97
N VAL A 1043 -13.56 16.42 -8.91
CA VAL A 1043 -13.06 15.67 -10.06
C VAL A 1043 -11.58 15.40 -9.82
N GLY A 1044 -11.23 14.12 -9.69
CA GLY A 1044 -9.86 13.65 -9.56
C GLY A 1044 -9.18 13.42 -10.91
N ASP A 1045 -7.93 12.97 -10.86
CA ASP A 1045 -7.15 12.69 -12.07
C ASP A 1045 -7.81 11.61 -12.95
N GLY A 1046 -7.56 11.68 -14.26
CA GLY A 1046 -8.30 10.90 -15.25
C GLY A 1046 -9.75 11.37 -15.49
N GLY A 1047 -10.24 12.35 -14.72
CA GLY A 1047 -11.61 12.88 -14.84
C GLY A 1047 -12.67 12.03 -14.13
N ILE A 1048 -12.28 11.32 -13.07
CA ILE A 1048 -13.19 10.57 -12.20
C ILE A 1048 -13.89 11.55 -11.26
N VAL A 1049 -15.22 11.53 -11.16
CA VAL A 1049 -15.92 12.32 -10.12
C VAL A 1049 -15.97 11.49 -8.85
N THR A 1050 -15.46 12.00 -7.74
CA THR A 1050 -15.65 11.41 -6.41
C THR A 1050 -16.65 12.26 -5.64
N VAL A 1051 -17.72 11.66 -5.15
CA VAL A 1051 -18.66 12.34 -4.25
C VAL A 1051 -18.39 11.91 -2.81
N ILE A 1052 -18.18 12.90 -1.96
CA ILE A 1052 -17.75 12.76 -0.57
C ILE A 1052 -18.84 13.35 0.34
N ASN A 1053 -19.10 12.73 1.49
CA ASN A 1053 -20.05 13.24 2.46
C ASN A 1053 -19.48 14.49 3.16
N ALA A 1054 -20.21 15.59 3.03
CA ALA A 1054 -19.87 16.90 3.55
C ALA A 1054 -19.57 16.90 5.06
N SER A 1055 -20.21 16.02 5.84
CA SER A 1055 -20.12 16.01 7.31
C SER A 1055 -18.95 15.21 7.89
N ASN A 1056 -18.44 14.19 7.17
CA ASN A 1056 -17.50 13.22 7.75
C ASN A 1056 -16.40 12.70 6.81
N GLY A 1057 -16.28 13.23 5.59
CA GLY A 1057 -15.18 12.92 4.67
C GLY A 1057 -15.22 11.53 4.04
N LYS A 1058 -16.22 10.70 4.37
CA LYS A 1058 -16.38 9.39 3.72
C LYS A 1058 -16.85 9.55 2.28
N GLU A 1059 -16.28 8.74 1.39
CA GLU A 1059 -16.81 8.58 0.04
C GLU A 1059 -18.26 8.08 0.08
N LEU A 1060 -19.06 8.52 -0.89
CA LEU A 1060 -20.45 8.11 -1.07
C LEU A 1060 -20.63 7.29 -2.35
N TRP A 1061 -19.90 7.63 -3.42
CA TRP A 1061 -19.77 6.91 -4.69
C TRP A 1061 -18.80 7.64 -5.65
N ARG A 1062 -18.39 6.98 -6.74
CA ARG A 1062 -17.62 7.58 -7.85
C ARG A 1062 -18.34 7.48 -9.20
N PHE A 1063 -18.05 8.42 -10.10
CA PHE A 1063 -18.36 8.34 -11.52
C PHE A 1063 -17.09 8.01 -12.31
N THR A 1064 -17.04 6.79 -12.84
CA THR A 1064 -15.88 6.14 -13.48
C THR A 1064 -16.02 5.95 -14.99
N ARG A 1065 -17.25 6.05 -15.51
CA ARG A 1065 -17.64 5.55 -16.85
C ARG A 1065 -16.89 6.21 -18.02
N GLU A 1066 -16.71 7.52 -17.94
CA GLU A 1066 -16.18 8.37 -19.01
C GLU A 1066 -15.40 9.52 -18.36
N ARG A 1067 -14.31 9.99 -18.99
CA ARG A 1067 -13.48 11.09 -18.46
C ARG A 1067 -14.28 12.39 -18.46
N VAL A 1068 -14.44 13.01 -17.29
CA VAL A 1068 -15.01 14.35 -17.17
C VAL A 1068 -14.01 15.39 -17.71
N MET A 1069 -14.51 16.30 -18.56
CA MET A 1069 -13.69 17.28 -19.28
C MET A 1069 -13.65 18.66 -18.62
N THR A 1070 -14.70 19.05 -17.90
CA THR A 1070 -14.86 20.37 -17.27
C THR A 1070 -15.37 20.24 -15.84
N GLN A 1071 -15.29 21.29 -15.03
CA GLN A 1071 -15.92 21.31 -13.71
C GLN A 1071 -17.39 20.85 -13.76
N PRO A 1072 -17.84 19.96 -12.84
CA PRO A 1072 -19.24 19.60 -12.68
C PRO A 1072 -20.10 20.80 -12.30
N VAL A 1073 -21.37 20.80 -12.71
CA VAL A 1073 -22.31 21.89 -12.37
C VAL A 1073 -23.58 21.33 -11.78
N VAL A 1074 -23.98 21.84 -10.62
CA VAL A 1074 -25.19 21.39 -9.94
C VAL A 1074 -26.42 22.10 -10.48
N TRP A 1075 -27.45 21.33 -10.82
CA TRP A 1075 -28.78 21.80 -11.17
C TRP A 1075 -29.80 21.09 -10.28
N ARG A 1076 -30.36 21.81 -9.31
CA ARG A 1076 -31.28 21.27 -8.28
C ARG A 1076 -30.59 20.15 -7.47
N ASP A 1077 -31.18 18.96 -7.45
CA ASP A 1077 -30.64 17.76 -6.81
C ASP A 1077 -29.67 16.96 -7.71
N LEU A 1078 -29.34 17.46 -8.90
CA LEU A 1078 -28.65 16.70 -9.95
C LEU A 1078 -27.29 17.33 -10.32
N LEU A 1079 -26.37 16.49 -10.76
CA LEU A 1079 -25.02 16.87 -11.20
C LEU A 1079 -24.90 16.77 -12.72
N ILE A 1080 -24.51 17.86 -13.37
CA ILE A 1080 -24.26 17.93 -14.82
C ILE A 1080 -22.78 17.66 -15.06
N LEU A 1081 -22.48 16.69 -15.94
CA LEU A 1081 -21.13 16.29 -16.32
C LEU A 1081 -20.96 16.34 -17.85
N PHE A 1082 -19.92 17.04 -18.34
CA PHE A 1082 -19.42 16.83 -19.70
C PHE A 1082 -18.39 15.71 -19.69
N THR A 1083 -18.63 14.68 -20.49
CA THR A 1083 -17.87 13.44 -20.49
C THR A 1083 -17.37 13.05 -21.90
N THR A 1084 -16.26 12.32 -21.94
CA THR A 1084 -15.70 11.70 -23.15
C THR A 1084 -15.31 10.26 -22.87
N ASP A 1085 -15.63 9.36 -23.81
CA ASP A 1085 -15.19 7.95 -23.80
C ASP A 1085 -13.80 7.76 -24.45
N GLY A 1086 -13.13 8.86 -24.82
CA GLY A 1086 -11.85 8.84 -25.53
C GLY A 1086 -11.96 8.61 -27.04
N SER A 1087 -13.12 8.15 -27.56
CA SER A 1087 -13.34 7.85 -28.98
C SER A 1087 -13.75 9.06 -29.83
N LYS A 1088 -13.40 10.27 -29.37
CA LYS A 1088 -13.91 11.59 -29.82
C LYS A 1088 -15.37 11.91 -29.49
N ARG A 1089 -16.09 11.01 -28.81
CA ARG A 1089 -17.46 11.29 -28.37
C ARG A 1089 -17.51 12.47 -27.39
N ARG A 1090 -18.60 13.24 -27.42
CA ARG A 1090 -18.83 14.43 -26.60
C ARG A 1090 -20.20 14.34 -25.97
N VAL A 1091 -20.23 14.02 -24.69
CA VAL A 1091 -21.42 13.57 -23.99
C VAL A 1091 -21.78 14.54 -22.86
N LEU A 1092 -23.07 14.81 -22.70
CA LEU A 1092 -23.62 15.48 -21.53
C LEU A 1092 -24.45 14.46 -20.73
N SER A 1093 -24.00 14.14 -19.52
CA SER A 1093 -24.71 13.26 -18.60
C SER A 1093 -25.29 14.04 -17.43
N LEU A 1094 -26.55 13.77 -17.09
CA LEU A 1094 -27.21 14.30 -15.88
C LEU A 1094 -27.35 13.18 -14.85
N VAL A 1095 -26.69 13.31 -13.70
CA VAL A 1095 -26.58 12.27 -12.68
C VAL A 1095 -27.34 12.68 -11.39
N ARG A 1096 -27.87 11.68 -10.67
CA ARG A 1096 -28.51 11.80 -9.35
C ARG A 1096 -27.73 10.95 -8.35
#